data_AF-A0A3A1WNR2-F1
#
_entry.id   AF-A0A3A1WNR2-F1
#
_cell.length_a   1.000
_cell.length_b   1.000
_cell.length_c   1.000
_cell.angle_alpha   90.00
_cell.angle_beta   90.00
_cell.angle_gamma   90.00
#
_symmetry.space_group_name_H-M   'P 1'
#
loop_
_entity.id
_entity.type
_entity.pdbx_description
1 polymer ?
#
loop_
_entity_poly.entity_id
_entity_poly.type
_entity_poly.pdbx_seq_one_letter_code
_entity_poly.pdbx_strand_id
1 'polypeptide(L)'
;MLQVLPLSAYAATDLVELETGRWCGRVERADPGHGVTGWVLNVDAPEAPTELELTVGDDALVLGASGLPHPPSDLRLGRATGAAFRFGPEVFARLARLSPRRAAMRVGVRVAGTDVRLMPPGGRDPSVAELVAAWRGGVLAAMSPQGGEDTRGERMLRRLAGLRAEALALCDRPLRPLSDNDIGQIDAVHVGAEGQVWFVGWMKRGADTDFAAVVADREKLPAGGAVFRYERPDLNSTCVGVVGLLDTGWQPPPVLRDGFVYLGRGAQFHLRYGPHTRVLRTDAFTAAFAQARPLAVGGHAEGLAAVLHSGGGWAAGNAAAAGIAAEGGIDKLLMAPGFGCFAEGWAVSPAKRVETFQMRLGDCVLTADEASTSFRPRADLAAVFGGGGTTARAGFSTVLQGALPLDAGGAPLLRVVHDDGTGAVLRVEPKTLRRLDPVADGEELLALFPAIRHEPFWEAFLAAQGRELRRARRAPAVLRAEPCRTLVVLRLPGETGNLNLVFDRLARHLPELAPGTGLCVVADQGRGRAEALMRFEELRARTPAPLSLLAVPHGHDVLSELPFVLDRLGPERFVHVGRGVVLVAAGWRAAAASLERRGHGLDRFEILDDAGRPDRVDGAYGAACFGWSTPAFLDHAAGAPVLTRGLLGDSGLPVSPGDRRHAACALRVERAAASRLADMIDADLLAGRAREAA
;
A
#
# COMPACT_ATOMS: atom_id res chain seq x y z
N MET A 1 35.50 -11.50 -44.55
CA MET A 1 35.90 -10.27 -43.86
C MET A 1 34.63 -9.50 -43.58
N LEU A 2 34.05 -9.66 -42.38
CA LEU A 2 32.83 -8.97 -41.97
C LEU A 2 33.19 -7.50 -41.72
N GLN A 3 32.68 -6.60 -42.57
CA GLN A 3 32.77 -5.16 -42.30
C GLN A 3 31.95 -4.87 -41.04
N VAL A 4 32.65 -4.66 -39.93
CA VAL A 4 32.06 -4.06 -38.73
C VAL A 4 31.70 -2.62 -39.12
N LEU A 5 30.42 -2.36 -39.28
CA LEU A 5 29.91 -1.01 -39.49
C LEU A 5 30.32 -0.13 -38.29
N PRO A 6 30.67 1.14 -38.50
CA PRO A 6 30.95 2.06 -37.41
C PRO A 6 29.72 2.18 -36.49
N LEU A 7 29.95 2.32 -35.17
CA LEU A 7 28.92 2.48 -34.14
C LEU A 7 27.89 3.57 -34.45
N SER A 8 28.26 4.54 -35.31
CA SER A 8 27.38 5.60 -35.82
C SER A 8 26.20 5.09 -36.67
N ALA A 9 26.25 3.87 -37.21
CA ALA A 9 25.19 3.31 -38.05
C ALA A 9 24.01 2.70 -37.26
N TYR A 10 24.12 2.58 -35.92
CA TYR A 10 23.14 1.88 -35.07
C TYR A 10 22.54 2.73 -33.95
N ALA A 11 22.78 4.05 -33.96
CA ALA A 11 22.49 4.92 -32.83
C ALA A 11 21.19 5.73 -33.00
N ALA A 12 20.31 5.67 -31.99
CA ALA A 12 19.49 6.81 -31.62
C ALA A 12 20.43 7.99 -31.24
N THR A 13 19.96 9.22 -31.40
CA THR A 13 20.68 10.51 -31.22
C THR A 13 21.58 10.63 -29.98
N ASP A 14 21.42 9.78 -28.97
CA ASP A 14 22.12 9.84 -27.69
C ASP A 14 23.54 9.22 -27.70
N LEU A 15 23.92 8.50 -28.77
CA LEU A 15 25.26 7.89 -28.94
C LEU A 15 26.12 8.61 -30.00
N VAL A 16 25.61 9.67 -30.63
CA VAL A 16 26.19 10.28 -31.84
C VAL A 16 27.07 11.51 -31.55
N GLU A 17 27.02 12.09 -30.35
CA GLU A 17 27.70 13.38 -30.11
C GLU A 17 29.19 13.33 -29.72
N LEU A 18 29.86 12.17 -29.59
CA LEU A 18 31.28 12.16 -29.20
C LEU A 18 32.12 11.13 -29.96
N GLU A 19 32.52 11.48 -31.18
CA GLU A 19 33.48 10.75 -32.04
C GLU A 19 34.92 10.62 -31.47
N THR A 20 35.18 10.88 -30.19
CA THR A 20 36.57 10.90 -29.65
C THR A 20 36.76 10.29 -28.26
N GLY A 21 35.71 9.76 -27.61
CA GLY A 21 35.80 9.23 -26.25
C GLY A 21 36.12 7.74 -26.17
N ARG A 22 37.19 7.36 -25.45
CA ARG A 22 37.52 5.96 -25.09
C ARG A 22 36.41 5.26 -24.27
N TRP A 23 35.59 6.04 -23.56
CA TRP A 23 34.50 5.54 -22.70
C TRP A 23 33.17 6.16 -23.09
N CYS A 24 32.10 5.38 -23.01
CA CYS A 24 30.71 5.85 -23.15
C CYS A 24 29.88 5.35 -21.97
N GLY A 25 28.90 6.13 -21.51
CA GLY A 25 28.07 5.71 -20.38
C GLY A 25 27.13 6.79 -19.86
N ARG A 26 26.14 6.35 -19.09
CA ARG A 26 25.10 7.20 -18.52
C ARG A 26 24.70 6.70 -17.15
N VAL A 27 24.41 7.63 -16.24
CA VAL A 27 23.65 7.37 -15.03
C VAL A 27 22.17 7.34 -15.39
N GLU A 28 21.54 6.17 -15.25
CA GLU A 28 20.15 5.97 -15.62
C GLU A 28 19.20 6.36 -14.49
N ARG A 29 19.61 6.09 -13.24
CA ARG A 29 18.77 6.31 -12.07
C ARG A 29 19.60 6.67 -10.84
N ALA A 30 19.10 7.61 -10.05
CA ALA A 30 19.59 7.89 -8.70
C ALA A 30 18.39 7.83 -7.74
N ASP A 31 18.25 6.71 -7.03
CA ASP A 31 17.06 6.39 -6.23
C ASP A 31 17.45 5.91 -4.82
N PRO A 32 16.80 6.40 -3.75
CA PRO A 32 17.08 6.00 -2.38
C PRO A 32 17.00 4.49 -2.09
N GLY A 33 16.12 3.76 -2.76
CA GLY A 33 15.91 2.33 -2.53
C GLY A 33 16.87 1.44 -3.32
N HIS A 34 17.30 1.89 -4.50
CA HIS A 34 18.15 1.10 -5.40
C HIS A 34 19.61 1.55 -5.43
N GLY A 35 19.91 2.80 -5.05
CA GLY A 35 21.22 3.41 -5.17
C GLY A 35 21.36 4.27 -6.43
N VAL A 36 22.59 4.48 -6.88
CA VAL A 36 22.90 5.13 -8.17
C VAL A 36 23.30 4.06 -9.17
N THR A 37 22.53 3.91 -10.24
CA THR A 37 22.72 2.88 -11.26
C THR A 37 22.85 3.48 -12.64
N GLY A 38 23.60 2.79 -13.49
CA GLY A 38 23.74 3.13 -14.89
C GLY A 38 24.66 2.14 -15.58
N TRP A 39 25.19 2.54 -16.72
CA TRP A 39 26.15 1.75 -17.46
C TRP A 39 27.32 2.59 -17.95
N VAL A 40 28.47 1.94 -18.09
CA VAL A 40 29.69 2.48 -18.69
C VAL A 40 30.37 1.39 -19.49
N LEU A 41 30.94 1.75 -20.63
CA LEU A 41 31.62 0.86 -21.52
C LEU A 41 32.92 1.51 -22.00
N ASN A 42 34.02 0.79 -21.85
CA ASN A 42 35.27 1.10 -22.52
C ASN A 42 35.21 0.52 -23.94
N VAL A 43 35.27 1.36 -24.96
CA VAL A 43 35.14 0.92 -26.36
C VAL A 43 36.32 0.04 -26.77
N ASP A 44 37.51 0.28 -26.22
CA ASP A 44 38.72 -0.50 -26.50
C ASP A 44 38.71 -1.87 -25.82
N ALA A 45 38.03 -1.98 -24.67
CA ALA A 45 37.94 -3.20 -23.89
C ALA A 45 36.53 -3.41 -23.32
N PRO A 46 35.54 -3.77 -24.17
CA PRO A 46 34.13 -3.85 -23.77
C PRO A 46 33.81 -4.89 -22.70
N GLU A 47 34.69 -5.87 -22.49
CA GLU A 47 34.53 -6.97 -21.53
C GLU A 47 35.24 -6.69 -20.20
N ALA A 48 36.06 -5.64 -20.14
CA ALA A 48 36.80 -5.28 -18.93
C ALA A 48 35.95 -4.37 -18.03
N PRO A 49 35.92 -4.63 -16.71
CA PRO A 49 35.27 -3.72 -15.78
C PRO A 49 35.95 -2.34 -15.82
N THR A 50 35.15 -1.29 -15.81
CA THR A 50 35.61 0.09 -15.76
C THR A 50 35.44 0.60 -14.35
N GLU A 51 36.52 1.09 -13.74
CA GLU A 51 36.48 1.70 -12.42
C GLU A 51 35.79 3.06 -12.46
N LEU A 52 34.97 3.34 -11.46
CA LEU A 52 34.09 4.50 -11.38
C LEU A 52 34.21 5.20 -10.01
N GLU A 53 34.02 6.50 -10.02
CA GLU A 53 33.94 7.34 -8.82
C GLU A 53 32.56 8.01 -8.77
N LEU A 54 31.83 7.80 -7.68
CA LEU A 54 30.70 8.67 -7.31
C LEU A 54 31.30 9.94 -6.69
N THR A 55 31.07 11.11 -7.30
CA THR A 55 31.68 12.38 -6.87
C THR A 55 30.68 13.31 -6.19
N VAL A 56 31.18 14.21 -5.34
CA VAL A 56 30.45 15.36 -4.80
C VAL A 56 31.25 16.63 -5.10
N GLY A 57 30.82 17.38 -6.11
CA GLY A 57 31.65 18.38 -6.79
C GLY A 57 32.76 17.69 -7.57
N ASP A 58 34.01 17.92 -7.17
CA ASP A 58 35.21 17.31 -7.78
C ASP A 58 35.85 16.24 -6.89
N ASP A 59 35.36 16.07 -5.66
CA ASP A 59 35.86 15.08 -4.71
C ASP A 59 35.21 13.72 -4.95
N ALA A 60 36.03 12.66 -4.98
CA ALA A 60 35.54 11.29 -5.00
C ALA A 60 34.94 10.91 -3.63
N LEU A 61 33.66 10.53 -3.60
CA LEU A 61 32.97 10.06 -2.40
C LEU A 61 33.14 8.55 -2.22
N VAL A 62 32.90 7.78 -3.28
CA VAL A 62 32.91 6.31 -3.26
C VAL A 62 33.50 5.78 -4.56
N LEU A 63 34.33 4.74 -4.48
CA LEU A 63 34.81 3.98 -5.63
C LEU A 63 33.87 2.81 -5.92
N GLY A 64 33.67 2.52 -7.19
CA GLY A 64 32.90 1.39 -7.69
C GLY A 64 33.48 0.90 -9.02
N ALA A 65 32.84 -0.09 -9.62
CA ALA A 65 33.20 -0.56 -10.95
C ALA A 65 31.95 -1.03 -11.70
N SER A 66 32.04 -1.05 -13.03
CA SER A 66 31.14 -1.88 -13.83
C SER A 66 31.49 -3.36 -13.64
N GLY A 67 30.60 -4.24 -14.11
CA GLY A 67 30.73 -5.68 -13.99
C GLY A 67 29.38 -6.39 -13.89
N LEU A 68 28.28 -5.62 -13.84
CA LEU A 68 26.92 -6.16 -13.86
C LEU A 68 26.43 -6.30 -15.31
N PRO A 69 25.57 -7.29 -15.60
CA PRO A 69 24.98 -7.45 -16.93
C PRO A 69 24.14 -6.21 -17.28
N HIS A 70 24.25 -5.76 -18.53
CA HIS A 70 23.43 -4.66 -19.05
C HIS A 70 22.75 -5.13 -20.34
N PRO A 71 21.60 -5.83 -20.23
CA PRO A 71 20.94 -6.47 -21.37
C PRO A 71 20.74 -5.55 -22.59
N PRO A 72 20.39 -4.26 -22.44
CA PRO A 72 20.28 -3.36 -23.58
C PRO A 72 21.61 -3.15 -24.34
N SER A 73 22.75 -3.09 -23.65
CA SER A 73 24.07 -2.99 -24.31
C SER A 73 24.53 -4.34 -24.85
N ASP A 74 24.28 -5.42 -24.10
CA ASP A 74 24.68 -6.78 -24.48
C ASP A 74 23.97 -7.21 -25.78
N LEU A 75 22.67 -6.92 -25.90
CA LEU A 75 21.87 -7.16 -27.10
C LEU A 75 22.35 -6.34 -28.31
N ARG A 76 22.80 -5.09 -28.08
CA ARG A 76 23.27 -4.20 -29.16
C ARG A 76 24.66 -4.56 -29.67
N LEU A 77 25.54 -5.04 -28.78
CA LEU A 77 26.91 -5.42 -29.11
C LEU A 77 27.04 -6.90 -29.48
N GLY A 78 25.98 -7.70 -29.31
CA GLY A 78 25.94 -9.12 -29.64
C GLY A 78 26.83 -9.99 -28.71
N ARG A 79 27.24 -9.47 -27.55
CA ARG A 79 28.05 -10.16 -26.54
C ARG A 79 27.80 -9.57 -25.15
N ALA A 80 28.06 -10.34 -24.10
CA ALA A 80 27.97 -9.86 -22.73
C ALA A 80 29.16 -8.92 -22.41
N THR A 81 28.88 -7.70 -21.96
CA THR A 81 29.91 -6.66 -21.72
C THR A 81 30.08 -6.28 -20.26
N GLY A 82 29.21 -6.73 -19.35
CA GLY A 82 29.30 -6.36 -17.93
C GLY A 82 29.25 -4.84 -17.70
N ALA A 83 28.58 -4.10 -18.58
CA ALA A 83 28.67 -2.64 -18.63
C ALA A 83 27.90 -1.93 -17.49
N ALA A 84 26.98 -2.61 -16.81
CA ALA A 84 26.20 -1.97 -15.75
C ALA A 84 27.04 -1.80 -14.48
N PHE A 85 26.75 -0.73 -13.74
CA PHE A 85 27.31 -0.45 -12.43
C PHE A 85 26.20 -0.10 -11.44
N ARG A 86 26.51 -0.27 -10.15
CA ARG A 86 25.64 0.13 -9.04
C ARG A 86 26.48 0.62 -7.87
N PHE A 87 26.21 1.85 -7.44
CA PHE A 87 26.53 2.29 -6.08
C PHE A 87 25.30 2.02 -5.20
N GLY A 88 25.45 1.25 -4.14
CA GLY A 88 24.30 0.79 -3.34
C GLY A 88 23.60 1.91 -2.55
N PRO A 89 22.43 1.63 -1.96
CA PRO A 89 21.63 2.60 -1.19
C PRO A 89 22.39 3.30 -0.05
N GLU A 90 23.43 2.66 0.48
CA GLU A 90 24.29 3.18 1.54
C GLU A 90 24.97 4.52 1.21
N VAL A 91 25.12 4.84 -0.09
CA VAL A 91 25.69 6.13 -0.50
C VAL A 91 24.84 7.32 -0.06
N PHE A 92 23.52 7.15 0.05
CA PHE A 92 22.62 8.21 0.49
C PHE A 92 22.80 8.55 1.97
N ALA A 93 23.11 7.57 2.83
CA ALA A 93 23.45 7.83 4.23
C ALA A 93 24.78 8.62 4.35
N ARG A 94 25.73 8.38 3.45
CA ARG A 94 26.99 9.15 3.38
C ARG A 94 26.75 10.58 2.89
N LEU A 95 25.92 10.76 1.86
CA LEU A 95 25.49 12.08 1.37
C LEU A 95 24.75 12.87 2.46
N ALA A 96 23.92 12.22 3.25
CA ALA A 96 23.19 12.85 4.35
C ALA A 96 24.12 13.41 5.44
N ARG A 97 25.24 12.74 5.73
CA ARG A 97 26.27 13.25 6.65
C ARG A 97 27.00 14.48 6.11
N LEU A 98 27.11 14.60 4.78
CA LEU A 98 27.76 15.73 4.10
C LEU A 98 26.81 16.92 3.87
N SER A 99 25.51 16.68 3.85
CA SER A 99 24.46 17.68 3.59
C SER A 99 24.62 19.00 4.37
N PRO A 100 24.95 19.02 5.68
CA PRO A 100 25.06 20.28 6.43
C PRO A 100 26.12 21.26 5.90
N ARG A 101 27.13 20.77 5.18
CA ARG A 101 28.25 21.59 4.68
C ARG A 101 28.34 21.64 3.15
N ARG A 102 27.74 20.66 2.45
CA ARG A 102 27.89 20.47 1.00
C ARG A 102 26.55 20.35 0.26
N ALA A 103 25.46 20.85 0.86
CA ALA A 103 24.09 20.77 0.32
C ALA A 103 23.96 21.14 -1.16
N ALA A 104 24.61 22.23 -1.59
CA ALA A 104 24.53 22.74 -2.96
C ALA A 104 25.45 22.02 -3.97
N MET A 105 26.36 21.15 -3.51
CA MET A 105 27.31 20.48 -4.40
C MET A 105 26.61 19.42 -5.25
N ARG A 106 27.09 19.25 -6.49
CA ARG A 106 26.56 18.30 -7.47
C ARG A 106 27.07 16.88 -7.20
N VAL A 107 26.21 15.89 -7.39
CA VAL A 107 26.55 14.47 -7.29
C VAL A 107 26.55 13.88 -8.68
N GLY A 108 27.69 13.37 -9.12
CA GLY A 108 27.89 12.79 -10.45
C GLY A 108 28.66 11.48 -10.38
N VAL A 109 28.81 10.81 -11.53
CA VAL A 109 29.66 9.62 -11.67
C VAL A 109 30.70 9.90 -12.74
N ARG A 110 31.96 9.57 -12.49
CA ARG A 110 33.05 9.68 -13.48
C ARG A 110 33.89 8.41 -13.53
N VAL A 111 34.63 8.21 -14.63
CA VAL A 111 35.62 7.13 -14.74
C VAL A 111 36.82 7.44 -13.84
N ALA A 112 37.20 6.49 -13.00
CA ALA A 112 38.25 6.68 -12.00
C ALA A 112 39.58 7.06 -12.64
N GLY A 113 40.29 8.02 -12.01
CA GLY A 113 41.55 8.55 -12.53
C GLY A 113 41.43 9.39 -13.82
N THR A 114 40.22 9.80 -14.21
CA THR A 114 39.97 10.65 -15.39
C THR A 114 38.95 11.75 -15.09
N ASP A 115 38.84 12.74 -15.99
CA ASP A 115 37.80 13.78 -15.93
C ASP A 115 36.52 13.41 -16.71
N VAL A 116 36.41 12.17 -17.20
CA VAL A 116 35.28 11.72 -18.01
C VAL A 116 34.07 11.44 -17.13
N ARG A 117 33.13 12.40 -17.08
CA ARG A 117 31.86 12.27 -16.38
C ARG A 117 30.83 11.55 -17.23
N LEU A 118 30.06 10.67 -16.59
CA LEU A 118 28.92 10.01 -17.21
C LEU A 118 27.74 10.98 -17.29
N MET A 119 26.92 10.82 -18.33
CA MET A 119 25.76 11.69 -18.51
C MET A 119 24.74 11.47 -17.38
N PRO A 120 24.23 12.53 -16.72
CA PRO A 120 23.27 12.40 -15.62
C PRO A 120 21.87 11.96 -16.08
N PRO A 121 21.03 11.48 -15.15
CA PRO A 121 19.62 11.27 -15.41
C PRO A 121 18.96 12.64 -15.69
N GLY A 122 18.21 12.76 -16.79
CA GLY A 122 17.55 14.01 -17.16
C GLY A 122 18.45 15.19 -17.55
N GLY A 123 19.75 14.98 -17.81
CA GLY A 123 20.65 16.01 -18.34
C GLY A 123 21.24 16.99 -17.31
N ARG A 124 20.99 16.81 -16.01
CA ARG A 124 21.60 17.61 -14.94
C ARG A 124 21.96 16.75 -13.72
N ASP A 125 23.19 16.90 -13.21
CA ASP A 125 23.60 16.27 -11.95
C ASP A 125 22.72 16.74 -10.78
N PRO A 126 22.11 15.84 -9.99
CA PRO A 126 21.37 16.22 -8.80
C PRO A 126 22.32 16.78 -7.73
N SER A 127 21.82 17.66 -6.86
CA SER A 127 22.58 18.16 -5.72
C SER A 127 22.51 17.19 -4.52
N VAL A 128 23.46 17.32 -3.59
CA VAL A 128 23.43 16.58 -2.31
C VAL A 128 22.11 16.83 -1.58
N ALA A 129 21.61 18.07 -1.56
CA ALA A 129 20.34 18.40 -0.92
C ALA A 129 19.14 17.68 -1.56
N GLU A 130 19.09 17.64 -2.90
CA GLU A 130 18.01 16.95 -3.64
C GLU A 130 18.01 15.44 -3.36
N LEU A 131 19.18 14.79 -3.40
CA LEU A 131 19.28 13.36 -3.12
C LEU A 131 19.00 13.02 -1.65
N VAL A 132 19.43 13.86 -0.72
CA VAL A 132 19.16 13.68 0.72
C VAL A 132 17.70 13.96 1.05
N ALA A 133 17.05 14.92 0.38
CA ALA A 133 15.62 15.15 0.50
C ALA A 133 14.82 13.97 -0.03
N ALA A 134 15.19 13.43 -1.20
CA ALA A 134 14.57 12.22 -1.76
C ALA A 134 14.75 11.01 -0.84
N TRP A 135 15.95 10.83 -0.27
CA TRP A 135 16.23 9.74 0.67
C TRP A 135 15.48 9.90 1.99
N ARG A 136 15.44 11.10 2.57
CA ARG A 136 14.61 11.38 3.74
C ARG A 136 13.13 11.17 3.44
N GLY A 137 12.64 11.59 2.28
CA GLY A 137 11.27 11.35 1.84
C GLY A 137 10.95 9.85 1.72
N GLY A 138 11.84 9.05 1.13
CA GLY A 138 11.66 7.61 0.98
C GLY A 138 11.79 6.83 2.29
N VAL A 139 12.75 7.17 3.15
CA VAL A 139 12.96 6.55 4.48
C VAL A 139 11.88 6.97 5.46
N LEU A 140 11.46 8.25 5.45
CA LEU A 140 10.30 8.70 6.23
C LEU A 140 9.00 8.11 5.68
N ALA A 141 8.83 7.90 4.38
CA ALA A 141 7.66 7.20 3.84
C ALA A 141 7.63 5.70 4.19
N ALA A 142 8.80 5.06 4.35
CA ALA A 142 8.91 3.67 4.78
C ALA A 142 8.79 3.47 6.30
N MET A 143 9.11 4.50 7.10
CA MET A 143 9.09 4.45 8.57
C MET A 143 7.94 5.24 9.22
N SER A 144 7.20 6.04 8.46
CA SER A 144 6.04 6.76 9.00
C SER A 144 4.77 5.97 8.71
N PRO A 145 3.95 5.64 9.74
CA PRO A 145 2.52 5.56 9.55
C PRO A 145 2.09 6.91 8.95
N GLN A 146 1.27 6.87 7.91
CA GLN A 146 0.84 8.05 7.16
C GLN A 146 0.31 9.14 8.11
N GLY A 147 0.77 10.39 7.90
CA GLY A 147 0.59 11.49 8.82
C GLY A 147 -0.85 11.98 8.96
N GLY A 148 -1.36 11.93 10.19
CA GLY A 148 -1.99 13.09 10.82
C GLY A 148 -0.96 13.74 11.75
N GLU A 149 -1.20 14.98 12.19
CA GLU A 149 -0.50 15.48 13.38
C GLU A 149 -0.72 14.49 14.52
N ASP A 150 0.33 13.79 14.98
CA ASP A 150 0.17 12.81 16.05
C ASP A 150 -0.57 13.49 17.20
N THR A 151 -1.68 12.89 17.63
CA THR A 151 -2.36 13.39 18.82
C THR A 151 -1.39 13.30 20.00
N ARG A 152 -1.59 14.16 21.00
CA ARG A 152 -0.72 14.17 22.19
C ARG A 152 -0.60 12.79 22.86
N GLY A 153 -1.65 11.96 22.74
CA GLY A 153 -1.68 10.58 23.21
C GLY A 153 -0.84 9.63 22.36
N GLU A 154 -0.89 9.72 21.04
CA GLU A 154 -0.06 8.88 20.14
C GLU A 154 1.43 9.19 20.29
N ARG A 155 1.80 10.48 20.45
CA ARG A 155 3.19 10.85 20.78
C ARG A 155 3.65 10.23 22.10
N MET A 156 2.78 10.20 23.10
CA MET A 156 3.07 9.56 24.38
C MET A 156 3.25 8.05 24.21
N LEU A 157 2.32 7.36 23.54
CA LEU A 157 2.40 5.92 23.32
C LEU A 157 3.64 5.51 22.51
N ARG A 158 3.99 6.25 21.46
CA ARG A 158 5.22 6.01 20.69
C ARG A 158 6.46 6.21 21.54
N ARG A 159 6.47 7.22 22.41
CA ARG A 159 7.57 7.45 23.35
C ARG A 159 7.71 6.32 24.35
N LEU A 160 6.60 5.82 24.90
CA LEU A 160 6.60 4.66 25.80
C LEU A 160 7.10 3.39 25.10
N ALA A 161 6.68 3.15 23.85
CA ALA A 161 7.18 2.03 23.05
C ALA A 161 8.70 2.12 22.81
N GLY A 162 9.23 3.34 22.58
CA GLY A 162 10.69 3.58 22.51
C GLY A 162 11.40 3.24 23.81
N LEU A 163 10.88 3.70 24.95
CA LEU A 163 11.42 3.39 26.29
C LEU A 163 11.33 1.90 26.62
N ARG A 164 10.28 1.21 26.18
CA ARG A 164 10.14 -0.24 26.30
C ARG A 164 11.21 -0.98 25.50
N ALA A 165 11.53 -0.51 24.29
CA ALA A 165 12.62 -1.07 23.49
C ALA A 165 13.99 -0.88 24.17
N GLU A 166 14.24 0.28 24.78
CA GLU A 166 15.43 0.51 25.60
C GLU A 166 15.50 -0.42 26.82
N ALA A 167 14.36 -0.76 27.43
CA ALA A 167 14.27 -1.64 28.58
C ALA A 167 14.57 -3.12 28.28
N LEU A 168 14.59 -3.55 27.01
CA LEU A 168 14.95 -4.93 26.64
C LEU A 168 16.34 -5.30 27.16
N ALA A 169 17.33 -4.41 26.99
CA ALA A 169 18.69 -4.62 27.48
C ALA A 169 18.80 -4.65 29.02
N LEU A 170 17.78 -4.15 29.73
CA LEU A 170 17.73 -4.19 31.20
C LEU A 170 17.22 -5.54 31.73
N CYS A 171 16.44 -6.28 30.92
CA CYS A 171 15.91 -7.59 31.32
C CYS A 171 17.02 -8.63 31.53
N ASP A 172 18.11 -8.54 30.76
CA ASP A 172 19.26 -9.45 30.86
C ASP A 172 20.11 -9.21 32.13
N ARG A 173 19.90 -8.10 32.85
CA ARG A 173 20.69 -7.74 34.04
C ARG A 173 20.14 -8.39 35.31
N PRO A 174 20.98 -8.82 36.26
CA PRO A 174 20.49 -9.26 37.56
C PRO A 174 19.88 -8.08 38.34
N LEU A 175 18.58 -8.14 38.60
CA LEU A 175 17.85 -7.11 39.35
C LEU A 175 17.75 -7.55 40.82
N ARG A 176 18.18 -6.70 41.75
CA ARG A 176 18.10 -6.97 43.19
C ARG A 176 17.52 -5.75 43.91
N PRO A 177 16.52 -5.94 44.79
CA PRO A 177 15.98 -4.84 45.56
C PRO A 177 16.96 -4.49 46.68
N LEU A 178 17.56 -3.29 46.62
CA LEU A 178 18.38 -2.71 47.68
C LEU A 178 17.58 -1.62 48.37
N SER A 179 17.49 -1.63 49.70
CA SER A 179 16.67 -0.70 50.48
C SER A 179 16.96 0.77 50.19
N ASP A 180 18.22 1.11 49.92
CA ASP A 180 18.65 2.49 49.60
C ASP A 180 18.10 2.99 48.25
N ASN A 181 17.68 2.07 47.38
CA ASN A 181 17.17 2.35 46.03
C ASN A 181 15.64 2.25 45.92
N ASP A 182 14.94 2.10 47.05
CA ASP A 182 13.48 2.21 47.09
C ASP A 182 13.08 3.67 46.88
N ILE A 183 12.31 3.94 45.83
CA ILE A 183 11.90 5.29 45.45
C ILE A 183 10.38 5.47 45.47
N GLY A 184 9.60 4.47 45.89
CA GLY A 184 8.15 4.61 45.96
C GLY A 184 7.37 3.30 45.98
N GLN A 185 6.05 3.46 46.05
CA GLN A 185 5.12 2.35 46.14
C GLN A 185 3.92 2.57 45.20
N ILE A 186 3.43 1.47 44.64
CA ILE A 186 2.20 1.41 43.85
C ILE A 186 1.07 0.96 44.78
N ASP A 187 0.11 1.87 44.99
CA ASP A 187 -1.05 1.66 45.85
C ASP A 187 -2.19 0.96 45.09
N ALA A 188 -2.28 1.19 43.78
CA ALA A 188 -3.29 0.59 42.93
C ALA A 188 -2.85 0.47 41.47
N VAL A 189 -3.38 -0.52 40.75
CA VAL A 189 -3.18 -0.73 39.31
C VAL A 189 -4.51 -0.87 38.58
N HIS A 190 -4.55 -0.52 37.31
CA HIS A 190 -5.67 -0.73 36.41
C HIS A 190 -5.16 -1.21 35.05
N VAL A 191 -5.71 -2.32 34.56
CA VAL A 191 -5.35 -2.87 33.23
C VAL A 191 -6.14 -2.11 32.17
N GLY A 192 -5.43 -1.35 31.34
CA GLY A 192 -5.96 -0.62 30.19
C GLY A 192 -6.01 -1.47 28.92
N ALA A 193 -6.10 -0.82 27.76
CA ALA A 193 -6.10 -1.48 26.45
C ALA A 193 -4.68 -1.92 26.05
N GLU A 194 -4.57 -3.04 25.31
CA GLU A 194 -3.37 -3.46 24.55
C GLU A 194 -2.02 -3.18 25.23
N GLY A 195 -1.70 -3.92 26.30
CA GLY A 195 -0.40 -3.82 26.98
C GLY A 195 -0.22 -2.57 27.86
N GLN A 196 -1.28 -1.81 28.12
CA GLN A 196 -1.23 -0.66 29.02
C GLN A 196 -1.60 -1.07 30.44
N VAL A 197 -0.71 -0.79 31.40
CA VAL A 197 -0.99 -0.92 32.83
C VAL A 197 -0.90 0.45 33.48
N TRP A 198 -2.03 0.97 33.91
CA TRP A 198 -2.13 2.20 34.68
C TRP A 198 -1.88 1.93 36.15
N PHE A 199 -1.30 2.90 36.86
CA PHE A 199 -1.08 2.78 38.29
C PHE A 199 -1.21 4.10 39.03
N VAL A 200 -1.53 4.01 40.32
CA VAL A 200 -1.58 5.11 41.28
C VAL A 200 -0.69 4.76 42.45
N GLY A 201 0.08 5.72 42.93
CA GLY A 201 1.02 5.48 44.03
C GLY A 201 1.68 6.75 44.51
N TRP A 202 2.88 6.60 45.05
CA TRP A 202 3.75 7.71 45.43
C TRP A 202 5.21 7.43 45.07
N MET A 203 5.97 8.50 44.85
CA MET A 203 7.41 8.45 44.55
C MET A 203 8.19 9.54 45.29
N LYS A 204 9.48 9.32 45.53
CA LYS A 204 10.41 10.37 45.99
C LYS A 204 10.53 11.49 44.95
N ARG A 205 10.64 12.73 45.41
CA ARG A 205 10.90 13.89 44.53
C ARG A 205 12.26 13.71 43.83
N GLY A 206 12.33 14.09 42.55
CA GLY A 206 13.56 14.01 41.75
C GLY A 206 13.75 12.72 40.95
N ALA A 207 12.86 11.73 41.05
CA ALA A 207 12.84 10.59 40.12
C ALA A 207 12.59 11.07 38.67
N ASP A 208 12.74 10.19 37.68
CA ASP A 208 12.38 10.51 36.29
C ASP A 208 10.85 10.46 36.10
N THR A 209 10.31 11.30 35.21
CA THR A 209 8.87 11.30 34.85
C THR A 209 8.56 10.40 33.67
N ASP A 210 9.54 10.15 32.80
CA ASP A 210 9.46 9.20 31.68
C ASP A 210 10.68 8.30 31.79
N PHE A 211 10.48 6.98 31.79
CA PHE A 211 11.55 6.05 32.13
C PHE A 211 11.40 4.70 31.43
N ALA A 212 12.53 4.11 31.05
CA ALA A 212 12.62 2.69 30.75
C ALA A 212 12.53 1.90 32.07
N ALA A 213 11.72 0.86 32.10
CA ALA A 213 11.47 0.05 33.28
C ALA A 213 11.46 -1.45 32.99
N VAL A 214 11.69 -2.24 34.04
CA VAL A 214 11.48 -3.70 34.01
C VAL A 214 10.50 -4.05 35.12
N VAL A 215 9.37 -4.64 34.76
CA VAL A 215 8.44 -5.23 35.72
C VAL A 215 8.96 -6.62 36.07
N ALA A 216 9.29 -6.85 37.33
CA ALA A 216 9.70 -8.14 37.85
C ALA A 216 8.52 -8.79 38.58
N ASP A 217 7.77 -9.64 37.87
CA ASP A 217 6.64 -10.43 38.37
C ASP A 217 6.80 -11.89 37.92
N ARG A 218 7.58 -12.69 38.67
CA ARG A 218 8.06 -14.05 38.31
C ARG A 218 8.94 -14.13 37.06
N GLU A 219 8.70 -13.27 36.08
CA GLU A 219 9.47 -13.01 34.88
C GLU A 219 9.84 -11.52 34.81
N LYS A 220 10.85 -11.20 34.00
CA LYS A 220 11.24 -9.82 33.74
C LYS A 220 10.60 -9.35 32.44
N LEU A 221 9.73 -8.37 32.55
CA LEU A 221 8.99 -7.83 31.42
C LEU A 221 9.46 -6.40 31.14
N PRO A 222 9.91 -6.08 29.91
CA PRO A 222 10.29 -4.73 29.55
C PRO A 222 9.06 -3.82 29.59
N ALA A 223 9.27 -2.58 30.01
CA ALA A 223 8.22 -1.58 30.11
C ALA A 223 8.74 -0.18 29.75
N GLY A 224 7.90 0.61 29.09
CA GLY A 224 8.08 2.06 29.01
C GLY A 224 7.10 2.74 29.96
N GLY A 225 7.57 3.59 30.85
CA GLY A 225 6.76 4.26 31.86
C GLY A 225 6.70 5.77 31.71
N ALA A 226 5.54 6.35 32.01
CA ALA A 226 5.39 7.79 32.24
C ALA A 226 4.50 8.06 33.46
N VAL A 227 4.82 9.11 34.23
CA VAL A 227 4.07 9.55 35.41
C VAL A 227 3.85 11.05 35.41
N PHE A 228 2.69 11.48 35.91
CA PHE A 228 2.52 12.85 36.40
C PHE A 228 2.50 12.87 37.93
N ARG A 229 2.87 14.01 38.51
CA ARG A 229 3.02 14.21 39.96
C ARG A 229 1.96 15.18 40.47
N TYR A 230 1.47 14.94 41.67
CA TYR A 230 0.56 15.85 42.38
C TYR A 230 0.87 15.86 43.88
N GLU A 231 0.49 16.93 44.56
CA GLU A 231 0.69 17.07 46.01
C GLU A 231 -0.35 16.21 46.77
N ARG A 232 0.14 15.35 47.68
CA ARG A 232 -0.70 14.44 48.47
C ARG A 232 -0.53 14.77 49.96
N PRO A 233 -1.60 15.12 50.71
CA PRO A 233 -1.48 15.60 52.09
C PRO A 233 -0.92 14.61 53.11
N ASP A 234 -1.00 13.31 52.83
CA ASP A 234 -0.54 12.22 53.69
C ASP A 234 0.97 11.92 53.54
N LEU A 235 1.63 12.49 52.53
CA LEU A 235 3.04 12.25 52.24
C LEU A 235 3.94 13.31 52.86
N ASN A 236 5.17 12.91 53.23
CA ASN A 236 6.19 13.85 53.68
C ASN A 236 6.68 14.74 52.53
N SER A 237 7.40 15.82 52.87
CA SER A 237 7.87 16.81 51.89
C SER A 237 8.85 16.26 50.84
N THR A 238 9.44 15.09 51.06
CA THR A 238 10.36 14.44 50.13
C THR A 238 9.66 13.52 49.13
N CYS A 239 8.35 13.30 49.25
CA CYS A 239 7.56 12.44 48.38
C CYS A 239 6.42 13.21 47.68
N VAL A 240 5.89 12.62 46.61
CA VAL A 240 4.76 13.14 45.83
C VAL A 240 3.84 11.99 45.43
N GLY A 241 2.55 12.29 45.29
CA GLY A 241 1.59 11.37 44.67
C GLY A 241 1.88 11.26 43.19
N VAL A 242 1.69 10.07 42.62
CA VAL A 242 1.85 9.82 41.19
C VAL A 242 0.67 9.06 40.61
N VAL A 243 0.38 9.37 39.36
CA VAL A 243 -0.44 8.52 38.48
C VAL A 243 0.39 8.26 37.24
N GLY A 244 0.50 6.98 36.86
CA GLY A 244 1.37 6.54 35.80
C GLY A 244 0.75 5.54 34.84
N LEU A 245 1.42 5.38 33.71
CA LEU A 245 1.12 4.43 32.67
C LEU A 245 2.39 3.65 32.34
N LEU A 246 2.27 2.33 32.23
CA LEU A 246 3.28 1.42 31.70
C LEU A 246 2.78 0.82 30.38
N ASP A 247 3.57 0.95 29.32
CA ASP A 247 3.45 0.12 28.11
C ASP A 247 4.30 -1.14 28.30
N THR A 248 3.66 -2.29 28.50
CA THR A 248 4.30 -3.54 28.91
C THR A 248 3.44 -4.77 28.57
N GLY A 249 4.08 -5.93 28.43
CA GLY A 249 3.37 -7.22 28.33
C GLY A 249 2.79 -7.72 29.66
N TRP A 250 2.98 -6.98 30.77
CA TRP A 250 2.53 -7.40 32.09
C TRP A 250 1.00 -7.40 32.20
N GLN A 251 0.46 -8.54 32.64
CA GLN A 251 -0.94 -8.71 32.98
C GLN A 251 -1.05 -8.93 34.49
N PRO A 252 -1.29 -7.88 35.30
CA PRO A 252 -1.34 -8.03 36.75
C PRO A 252 -2.47 -8.99 37.13
N PRO A 253 -2.20 -10.01 37.97
CA PRO A 253 -3.23 -10.93 38.44
C PRO A 253 -4.26 -10.19 39.33
N PRO A 254 -5.48 -10.73 39.48
CA PRO A 254 -6.51 -10.13 40.34
C PRO A 254 -6.09 -9.91 41.80
N VAL A 255 -5.12 -10.71 42.27
CA VAL A 255 -4.47 -10.57 43.57
C VAL A 255 -2.96 -10.48 43.34
N LEU A 256 -2.41 -9.30 43.61
CA LEU A 256 -0.98 -9.03 43.45
C LEU A 256 -0.17 -9.66 44.59
N ARG A 257 1.04 -10.11 44.26
CA ARG A 257 2.07 -10.55 45.21
C ARG A 257 3.16 -9.50 45.28
N ASP A 258 4.10 -9.66 46.21
CA ASP A 258 5.27 -8.79 46.28
C ASP A 258 6.04 -8.82 44.97
N GLY A 259 6.24 -7.64 44.40
CA GLY A 259 6.97 -7.45 43.16
C GLY A 259 7.44 -6.02 42.99
N PHE A 260 8.20 -5.81 41.92
CA PHE A 260 8.97 -4.59 41.74
C PHE A 260 8.87 -4.08 40.30
N VAL A 261 8.79 -2.76 40.15
CA VAL A 261 9.01 -2.07 38.87
C VAL A 261 10.36 -1.36 38.98
N TYR A 262 11.38 -1.91 38.34
CA TYR A 262 12.73 -1.33 38.35
C TYR A 262 12.86 -0.25 37.28
N LEU A 263 13.52 0.87 37.59
CA LEU A 263 13.71 2.01 36.69
C LEU A 263 15.02 2.78 36.97
N GLY A 264 15.33 3.77 36.13
CA GLY A 264 16.55 4.58 36.20
C GLY A 264 17.68 4.05 35.31
N ARG A 265 18.78 4.82 35.20
CA ARG A 265 19.97 4.46 34.39
C ARG A 265 20.62 3.15 34.85
N GLY A 266 20.12 2.04 34.32
CA GLY A 266 20.57 0.69 34.66
C GLY A 266 19.65 -0.09 35.59
N ALA A 267 18.38 0.31 35.75
CA ALA A 267 17.38 -0.37 36.59
C ALA A 267 17.76 -0.44 38.09
N GLN A 268 18.45 0.60 38.58
CA GLN A 268 18.96 0.65 39.95
C GLN A 268 17.88 0.98 40.98
N PHE A 269 16.88 1.79 40.61
CA PHE A 269 15.78 2.21 41.49
C PHE A 269 14.57 1.31 41.30
N HIS A 270 13.68 1.24 42.28
CA HIS A 270 12.46 0.45 42.13
C HIS A 270 11.25 1.07 42.85
N LEU A 271 10.08 0.77 42.27
CA LEU A 271 8.77 0.93 42.90
C LEU A 271 8.28 -0.43 43.39
N ARG A 272 7.71 -0.46 44.58
CA ARG A 272 7.17 -1.69 45.19
C ARG A 272 5.68 -1.81 44.94
N TYR A 273 5.22 -3.02 44.66
CA TYR A 273 3.81 -3.40 44.78
C TYR A 273 3.72 -4.72 45.55
N GLY A 274 2.55 -5.01 46.12
CA GLY A 274 2.40 -6.18 46.98
C GLY A 274 0.94 -6.56 47.25
N PRO A 275 0.69 -7.41 48.24
CA PRO A 275 -0.66 -7.91 48.58
C PRO A 275 -1.70 -6.83 48.87
N HIS A 276 -1.26 -5.62 49.23
CA HIS A 276 -2.14 -4.48 49.51
C HIS A 276 -2.39 -3.57 48.30
N THR A 277 -1.70 -3.80 47.18
CA THR A 277 -1.92 -3.06 45.94
C THR A 277 -3.27 -3.48 45.32
N ARG A 278 -4.18 -2.53 45.17
CA ARG A 278 -5.54 -2.80 44.67
C ARG A 278 -5.56 -2.88 43.15
N VAL A 279 -6.26 -3.87 42.58
CA VAL A 279 -6.60 -3.88 41.15
C VAL A 279 -7.94 -3.18 40.97
N LEU A 280 -7.92 -2.00 40.33
CA LEU A 280 -9.09 -1.15 40.16
C LEU A 280 -9.85 -1.51 38.87
N ARG A 281 -11.19 -1.42 38.98
CA ARG A 281 -12.07 -1.34 37.83
C ARG A 281 -11.93 0.03 37.15
N THR A 282 -12.30 0.10 35.86
CA THR A 282 -12.13 1.29 35.02
C THR A 282 -12.77 2.53 35.64
N ASP A 283 -13.99 2.44 36.15
CA ASP A 283 -14.73 3.51 36.81
C ASP A 283 -13.99 4.08 38.03
N ALA A 284 -13.50 3.21 38.91
CA ALA A 284 -12.74 3.59 40.09
C ALA A 284 -11.40 4.24 39.74
N PHE A 285 -10.72 3.73 38.70
CA PHE A 285 -9.47 4.32 38.22
C PHE A 285 -9.69 5.69 37.58
N THR A 286 -10.69 5.83 36.69
CA THR A 286 -10.99 7.11 36.03
C THR A 286 -11.40 8.18 37.04
N ALA A 287 -12.14 7.81 38.09
CA ALA A 287 -12.47 8.72 39.19
C ALA A 287 -11.21 9.19 39.94
N ALA A 288 -10.29 8.28 40.27
CA ALA A 288 -9.01 8.64 40.92
C ALA A 288 -8.14 9.53 40.01
N PHE A 289 -8.08 9.23 38.71
CA PHE A 289 -7.38 10.04 37.71
C PHE A 289 -7.97 11.46 37.62
N ALA A 290 -9.30 11.58 37.58
CA ALA A 290 -9.99 12.86 37.50
C ALA A 290 -9.79 13.73 38.75
N GLN A 291 -9.65 13.13 39.93
CA GLN A 291 -9.34 13.83 41.17
C GLN A 291 -7.88 14.32 41.22
N ALA A 292 -6.94 13.54 40.70
CA ALA A 292 -5.51 13.87 40.74
C ALA A 292 -5.09 14.88 39.64
N ARG A 293 -5.73 14.85 38.47
CA ARG A 293 -5.35 15.66 37.30
C ARG A 293 -5.32 17.17 37.56
N PRO A 294 -6.31 17.81 38.22
CA PRO A 294 -6.29 19.25 38.48
C PRO A 294 -5.16 19.69 39.41
N LEU A 295 -4.64 18.76 40.22
CA LEU A 295 -3.58 18.98 41.19
C LEU A 295 -2.19 18.67 40.61
N ALA A 296 -2.12 18.31 39.32
CA ALA A 296 -0.88 17.89 38.69
C ALA A 296 0.08 19.05 38.45
N VAL A 297 1.37 18.78 38.63
CA VAL A 297 2.46 19.73 38.35
C VAL A 297 3.15 19.34 37.03
N GLY A 298 3.08 20.23 36.03
CA GLY A 298 3.72 20.05 34.71
C GLY A 298 2.79 19.54 33.58
N GLY A 299 3.32 19.42 32.36
CA GLY A 299 2.54 19.11 31.14
C GLY A 299 2.23 17.61 30.90
N HIS A 300 2.79 16.69 31.69
CA HIS A 300 2.65 15.24 31.49
C HIS A 300 1.24 14.72 31.75
N ALA A 301 0.48 15.38 32.63
CA ALA A 301 -0.90 15.02 32.92
C ALA A 301 -1.81 15.13 31.69
N GLU A 302 -1.55 16.07 30.79
CA GLU A 302 -2.32 16.25 29.55
C GLU A 302 -2.03 15.15 28.53
N GLY A 303 -0.78 14.68 28.45
CA GLY A 303 -0.40 13.56 27.60
C GLY A 303 -1.00 12.24 28.09
N LEU A 304 -0.91 11.96 29.39
CA LEU A 304 -1.54 10.79 30.01
C LEU A 304 -3.07 10.86 29.92
N ALA A 305 -3.68 12.04 30.09
CA ALA A 305 -5.11 12.19 29.86
C ALA A 305 -5.46 11.82 28.41
N ALA A 306 -4.73 12.32 27.41
CA ALA A 306 -4.99 11.97 26.01
C ALA A 306 -4.93 10.46 25.75
N VAL A 307 -3.99 9.73 26.37
CA VAL A 307 -3.92 8.26 26.28
C VAL A 307 -5.10 7.57 26.97
N LEU A 308 -5.48 8.03 28.17
CA LEU A 308 -6.63 7.45 28.88
C LEU A 308 -7.94 7.61 28.08
N HIS A 309 -8.09 8.74 27.38
CA HIS A 309 -9.26 9.03 26.54
C HIS A 309 -9.22 8.34 25.17
N SER A 310 -8.03 7.90 24.70
CA SER A 310 -7.88 7.10 23.48
C SER A 310 -8.04 5.60 23.72
N GLY A 311 -7.57 5.07 24.86
CA GLY A 311 -7.66 3.65 25.24
C GLY A 311 -8.93 3.22 25.98
N GLY A 312 -9.46 4.05 26.88
CA GLY A 312 -10.68 3.75 27.66
C GLY A 312 -12.00 4.10 26.96
N GLY A 313 -11.92 4.72 25.77
CA GLY A 313 -13.06 5.31 25.08
C GLY A 313 -13.93 4.34 24.28
N TRP A 314 -13.49 3.10 24.02
CA TRP A 314 -14.16 2.18 23.08
C TRP A 314 -15.12 1.17 23.72
N ALA A 315 -15.28 1.17 25.05
CA ALA A 315 -16.26 0.30 25.71
C ALA A 315 -17.69 0.81 25.42
N ALA A 316 -18.43 0.07 24.59
CA ALA A 316 -19.84 0.33 24.34
C ALA A 316 -20.64 0.34 25.66
N GLY A 317 -21.36 1.43 25.95
CA GLY A 317 -22.19 1.59 27.16
C GLY A 317 -21.71 2.63 28.19
N ASN A 318 -20.47 3.13 28.11
CA ASN A 318 -19.98 4.17 29.04
C ASN A 318 -20.74 5.51 28.92
N ALA A 319 -21.28 5.82 27.74
CA ALA A 319 -22.00 7.07 27.50
C ALA A 319 -23.36 7.12 28.23
N ALA A 320 -24.07 5.98 28.29
CA ALA A 320 -25.33 5.85 29.01
C ALA A 320 -25.16 6.03 30.54
N ALA A 321 -24.04 5.56 31.10
CA ALA A 321 -23.72 5.72 32.52
C ALA A 321 -23.31 7.17 32.90
N ALA A 322 -22.84 7.96 31.93
CA ALA A 322 -22.44 9.37 32.10
C ALA A 322 -23.56 10.38 31.75
N GLY A 323 -24.77 9.93 31.44
CA GLY A 323 -25.88 10.79 31.02
C GLY A 323 -25.73 11.41 29.63
N ILE A 324 -24.77 10.94 28.83
CA ILE A 324 -24.54 11.38 27.45
C ILE A 324 -25.22 10.37 26.53
N ALA A 325 -26.47 10.65 26.17
CA ALA A 325 -27.25 9.81 25.25
C ALA A 325 -27.02 10.28 23.81
N ALA A 326 -25.93 9.83 23.17
CA ALA A 326 -25.88 9.85 21.72
C ALA A 326 -26.35 8.48 21.21
N GLU A 327 -27.32 8.49 20.32
CA GLU A 327 -27.79 7.32 19.59
C GLU A 327 -27.37 7.43 18.13
N GLY A 328 -27.24 6.29 17.45
CA GLY A 328 -26.83 6.31 16.06
C GLY A 328 -26.72 4.93 15.47
N GLY A 329 -26.58 4.90 14.15
CA GLY A 329 -26.42 3.70 13.36
C GLY A 329 -25.61 3.97 12.11
N ILE A 330 -24.99 2.93 11.58
CA ILE A 330 -24.36 2.95 10.27
C ILE A 330 -25.29 2.22 9.31
N ASP A 331 -25.70 2.93 8.28
CA ASP A 331 -26.53 2.40 7.19
C ASP A 331 -25.62 1.66 6.18
N LYS A 332 -24.42 2.20 5.91
CA LYS A 332 -23.45 1.59 4.99
C LYS A 332 -22.01 1.83 5.45
N LEU A 333 -21.17 0.79 5.30
CA LEU A 333 -19.75 0.85 5.64
C LEU A 333 -18.90 0.13 4.58
N LEU A 334 -18.27 0.92 3.70
CA LEU A 334 -17.42 0.44 2.61
C LEU A 334 -15.95 0.54 3.00
N MET A 335 -15.27 -0.58 3.16
CA MET A 335 -13.86 -0.65 3.53
C MET A 335 -12.96 -0.66 2.29
N ALA A 336 -12.00 0.25 2.23
CA ALA A 336 -10.93 0.28 1.24
C ALA A 336 -9.58 -0.02 1.92
N PRO A 337 -9.01 -1.23 1.73
CA PRO A 337 -7.75 -1.62 2.36
C PRO A 337 -6.61 -0.66 2.07
N GLY A 338 -5.80 -0.36 3.09
CA GLY A 338 -4.68 0.57 2.99
C GLY A 338 -5.07 2.05 2.81
N PHE A 339 -6.35 2.38 3.00
CA PHE A 339 -6.89 3.75 2.95
C PHE A 339 -7.78 4.07 4.16
N GLY A 340 -8.82 3.27 4.42
CA GLY A 340 -9.83 3.58 5.42
C GLY A 340 -11.20 3.03 5.06
N CYS A 341 -12.27 3.67 5.54
CA CYS A 341 -13.64 3.31 5.17
C CYS A 341 -14.52 4.52 4.84
N PHE A 342 -15.51 4.30 3.99
CA PHE A 342 -16.57 5.25 3.71
C PHE A 342 -17.80 4.84 4.49
N ALA A 343 -18.37 5.77 5.24
CA ALA A 343 -19.50 5.52 6.12
C ALA A 343 -20.67 6.43 5.77
N GLU A 344 -21.85 5.84 5.67
CA GLU A 344 -23.13 6.53 5.64
C GLU A 344 -23.93 6.08 6.85
N GLY A 345 -24.51 7.02 7.60
CA GLY A 345 -25.26 6.67 8.79
C GLY A 345 -26.01 7.84 9.38
N TRP A 346 -26.36 7.69 10.65
CA TRP A 346 -26.97 8.74 11.43
C TRP A 346 -26.48 8.71 12.88
N ALA A 347 -26.43 9.88 13.50
CA ALA A 347 -26.16 10.06 14.91
C ALA A 347 -26.98 11.24 15.45
N VAL A 348 -27.65 11.04 16.58
CA VAL A 348 -28.46 12.05 17.27
C VAL A 348 -27.95 12.16 18.70
N SER A 349 -27.68 13.38 19.14
CA SER A 349 -27.40 13.68 20.54
C SER A 349 -28.33 14.83 20.96
N PRO A 350 -29.28 14.60 21.88
CA PRO A 350 -30.25 15.62 22.31
C PRO A 350 -29.61 16.80 23.05
N ALA A 351 -28.45 16.57 23.67
CA ALA A 351 -27.81 17.53 24.57
C ALA A 351 -26.59 18.24 23.94
N LYS A 352 -25.94 17.63 22.94
CA LYS A 352 -24.66 18.10 22.42
C LYS A 352 -24.60 18.01 20.91
N ARG A 353 -23.83 18.91 20.27
CA ARG A 353 -23.63 18.87 18.83
C ARG A 353 -22.57 17.82 18.50
N VAL A 354 -22.83 17.01 17.47
CA VAL A 354 -21.83 16.11 16.90
C VAL A 354 -20.80 16.92 16.11
N GLU A 355 -19.53 16.75 16.46
CA GLU A 355 -18.39 17.40 15.82
C GLU A 355 -17.76 16.49 14.76
N THR A 356 -17.37 15.28 15.16
CA THR A 356 -16.67 14.34 14.27
C THR A 356 -16.96 12.88 14.65
N PHE A 357 -16.41 11.95 13.87
CA PHE A 357 -16.57 10.50 14.06
C PHE A 357 -15.22 9.81 14.09
N GLN A 358 -15.13 8.75 14.89
CA GLN A 358 -14.03 7.79 14.84
C GLN A 358 -14.61 6.39 14.70
N MET A 359 -13.90 5.50 14.01
CA MET A 359 -14.30 4.09 13.85
C MET A 359 -13.17 3.19 14.30
N ARG A 360 -13.47 2.18 15.12
CA ARG A 360 -12.54 1.09 15.41
C ARG A 360 -12.93 -0.13 14.60
N LEU A 361 -11.97 -0.64 13.82
CA LEU A 361 -12.04 -1.90 13.07
C LEU A 361 -10.84 -2.76 13.47
N GLY A 362 -11.09 -3.83 14.23
CA GLY A 362 -10.03 -4.62 14.85
C GLY A 362 -9.16 -3.75 15.77
N ASP A 363 -7.87 -3.65 15.43
CA ASP A 363 -6.87 -2.86 16.16
C ASP A 363 -6.65 -1.48 15.53
N CYS A 364 -7.32 -1.18 14.41
CA CYS A 364 -7.20 0.10 13.74
C CYS A 364 -8.27 1.07 14.24
N VAL A 365 -7.84 2.29 14.57
CA VAL A 365 -8.73 3.43 14.78
C VAL A 365 -8.62 4.36 13.58
N LEU A 366 -9.77 4.67 13.00
CA LEU A 366 -9.93 5.55 11.84
C LEU A 366 -10.60 6.83 12.29
N THR A 367 -10.19 7.95 11.71
CA THR A 367 -10.75 9.27 12.03
C THR A 367 -11.44 9.85 10.82
N ALA A 368 -12.63 10.39 11.02
CA ALA A 368 -13.37 11.09 9.97
C ALA A 368 -12.56 12.29 9.46
N ASP A 369 -12.44 12.38 8.14
CA ASP A 369 -11.94 13.58 7.48
C ASP A 369 -13.03 14.66 7.52
N GLU A 370 -12.80 15.70 8.31
CA GLU A 370 -13.75 16.79 8.52
C GLU A 370 -14.10 17.52 7.22
N ALA A 371 -13.12 17.69 6.32
CA ALA A 371 -13.32 18.39 5.06
C ALA A 371 -14.24 17.62 4.09
N SER A 372 -14.30 16.31 4.28
CA SER A 372 -15.06 15.37 3.46
C SER A 372 -16.28 14.81 4.20
N THR A 373 -16.68 15.43 5.32
CA THR A 373 -17.84 15.02 6.11
C THR A 373 -19.02 15.93 5.79
N SER A 374 -20.11 15.33 5.31
CA SER A 374 -21.37 16.02 5.07
C SER A 374 -22.43 15.56 6.06
N PHE A 375 -23.29 16.50 6.48
CA PHE A 375 -24.44 16.23 7.33
C PHE A 375 -25.72 16.51 6.55
N ARG A 376 -26.76 15.70 6.78
CA ARG A 376 -28.06 15.82 6.14
C ARG A 376 -29.22 15.57 7.11
N PRO A 377 -30.40 16.12 6.83
CA PRO A 377 -31.58 15.86 7.65
C PRO A 377 -32.03 14.40 7.59
N ARG A 378 -32.54 13.87 8.71
CA ARG A 378 -33.21 12.56 8.79
C ARG A 378 -34.62 12.73 9.35
N ALA A 379 -35.54 13.08 8.47
CA ALA A 379 -36.95 13.33 8.84
C ALA A 379 -37.65 12.07 9.36
N ASP A 380 -37.20 10.89 8.93
CA ASP A 380 -37.62 9.58 9.44
C ASP A 380 -37.37 9.42 10.95
N LEU A 381 -36.35 10.09 11.49
CA LEU A 381 -36.00 10.04 12.91
C LEU A 381 -36.80 11.04 13.77
N ALA A 382 -37.54 11.97 13.15
CA ALA A 382 -38.27 13.02 13.86
C ALA A 382 -39.38 12.48 14.77
N ALA A 383 -39.98 11.34 14.43
CA ALA A 383 -41.00 10.69 15.25
C ALA A 383 -40.44 10.11 16.56
N VAL A 384 -39.15 9.77 16.59
CA VAL A 384 -38.48 9.12 17.73
C VAL A 384 -37.73 10.13 18.59
N PHE A 385 -37.03 11.09 17.97
CA PHE A 385 -36.16 12.04 18.66
C PHE A 385 -36.69 13.49 18.69
N GLY A 386 -37.91 13.69 18.20
CA GLY A 386 -38.52 15.01 18.02
C GLY A 386 -38.05 15.70 16.73
N GLY A 387 -38.95 16.44 16.07
CA GLY A 387 -38.60 17.23 14.90
C GLY A 387 -37.90 18.54 15.26
N GLY A 388 -36.91 18.96 14.47
CA GLY A 388 -36.24 20.27 14.64
C GLY A 388 -34.73 20.23 14.43
N GLY A 389 -34.00 21.04 15.21
CA GLY A 389 -32.55 21.23 15.06
C GLY A 389 -31.73 19.93 15.26
N THR A 390 -32.20 19.01 16.10
CA THR A 390 -31.50 17.75 16.41
C THR A 390 -31.50 16.76 15.24
N THR A 391 -32.61 16.66 14.49
CA THR A 391 -32.74 15.75 13.34
C THR A 391 -32.30 16.39 12.02
N ALA A 392 -32.12 17.71 11.98
CA ALA A 392 -31.69 18.44 10.79
C ALA A 392 -30.24 18.12 10.37
N ARG A 393 -29.40 17.65 11.30
CA ARG A 393 -28.01 17.22 11.07
C ARG A 393 -27.75 15.78 11.52
N ALA A 394 -28.79 14.97 11.65
CA ALA A 394 -28.66 13.62 12.18
C ALA A 394 -28.02 12.65 11.20
N GLY A 395 -28.27 12.78 9.90
CA GLY A 395 -27.63 11.93 8.89
C GLY A 395 -26.23 12.43 8.57
N PHE A 396 -25.31 11.52 8.27
CA PHE A 396 -23.96 11.88 7.84
C PHE A 396 -23.44 10.96 6.73
N SER A 397 -22.53 11.50 5.95
CA SER A 397 -21.65 10.74 5.04
C SER A 397 -20.23 11.24 5.29
N THR A 398 -19.30 10.32 5.56
CA THR A 398 -17.91 10.65 5.91
C THR A 398 -16.95 9.59 5.39
N VAL A 399 -15.69 9.99 5.22
CA VAL A 399 -14.57 9.08 5.01
C VAL A 399 -13.76 9.02 6.29
N LEU A 400 -13.58 7.83 6.84
CA LEU A 400 -12.71 7.60 7.98
C LEU A 400 -11.37 7.06 7.49
N GLN A 401 -10.33 7.87 7.57
CA GLN A 401 -9.01 7.54 7.05
C GLN A 401 -8.17 6.81 8.11
N GLY A 402 -7.35 5.89 7.64
CA GLY A 402 -6.38 5.15 8.44
C GLY A 402 -5.93 3.87 7.75
N ALA A 403 -4.71 3.41 8.03
CA ALA A 403 -4.10 2.28 7.35
C ALA A 403 -4.74 0.94 7.76
N LEU A 404 -5.89 0.61 7.14
CA LEU A 404 -6.56 -0.67 7.36
C LEU A 404 -5.81 -1.82 6.70
N PRO A 405 -5.51 -2.92 7.42
CA PRO A 405 -4.96 -4.12 6.80
C PRO A 405 -6.00 -4.84 5.95
N LEU A 406 -5.55 -5.73 5.06
CA LEU A 406 -6.42 -6.46 4.11
C LEU A 406 -7.40 -7.43 4.81
N ASP A 407 -7.04 -7.87 6.01
CA ASP A 407 -7.78 -8.77 6.89
C ASP A 407 -8.44 -8.04 8.06
N ALA A 408 -8.54 -6.69 7.98
CA ALA A 408 -9.29 -5.91 8.96
C ALA A 408 -10.72 -6.44 9.06
N GLY A 409 -11.09 -6.92 10.25
CA GLY A 409 -12.37 -7.53 10.54
C GLY A 409 -12.77 -7.34 11.99
N GLY A 410 -13.91 -7.91 12.36
CA GLY A 410 -14.49 -7.78 13.70
C GLY A 410 -15.70 -6.84 13.73
N ALA A 411 -16.33 -6.73 14.90
CA ALA A 411 -17.49 -5.86 15.07
C ALA A 411 -17.04 -4.38 15.08
N PRO A 412 -17.44 -3.56 14.10
CA PRO A 412 -17.05 -2.17 14.09
C PRO A 412 -17.63 -1.42 15.28
N LEU A 413 -16.86 -0.51 15.84
CA LEU A 413 -17.33 0.41 16.87
C LEU A 413 -17.26 1.82 16.32
N LEU A 414 -18.39 2.53 16.34
CA LEU A 414 -18.47 3.94 15.97
C LEU A 414 -18.40 4.78 17.23
N ARG A 415 -17.44 5.70 17.31
CA ARG A 415 -17.39 6.74 18.33
C ARG A 415 -17.88 8.05 17.73
N VAL A 416 -18.98 8.56 18.28
CA VAL A 416 -19.50 9.90 18.00
C VAL A 416 -18.81 10.88 18.94
N VAL A 417 -18.08 11.85 18.40
CA VAL A 417 -17.36 12.87 19.16
C VAL A 417 -18.16 14.17 19.10
N HIS A 418 -18.39 14.77 20.26
CA HIS A 418 -19.12 16.03 20.42
C HIS A 418 -18.16 17.21 20.49
N ASP A 419 -18.70 18.40 20.28
CA ASP A 419 -17.98 19.69 20.28
C ASP A 419 -17.21 20.03 21.57
N ASP A 420 -17.54 19.39 22.69
CA ASP A 420 -16.81 19.52 23.96
C ASP A 420 -15.71 18.45 24.15
N GLY A 421 -15.45 17.64 23.11
CA GLY A 421 -14.49 16.54 23.11
C GLY A 421 -14.99 15.25 23.79
N THR A 422 -16.21 15.24 24.34
CA THR A 422 -16.80 14.01 24.89
C THR A 422 -17.27 13.08 23.79
N GLY A 423 -17.26 11.76 24.04
CA GLY A 423 -17.60 10.78 23.03
C GLY A 423 -18.56 9.71 23.52
N ALA A 424 -19.39 9.21 22.60
CA ALA A 424 -20.25 8.05 22.82
C ALA A 424 -19.90 6.94 21.84
N VAL A 425 -19.84 5.69 22.31
CA VAL A 425 -19.49 4.54 21.46
C VAL A 425 -20.67 3.63 21.23
N LEU A 426 -20.93 3.41 19.96
CA LEU A 426 -22.01 2.64 19.40
C LEU A 426 -21.44 1.39 18.73
N ARG A 427 -22.11 0.25 18.92
CA ARG A 427 -21.78 -0.97 18.19
C ARG A 427 -22.42 -0.90 16.82
N VAL A 428 -21.64 -1.19 15.78
CA VAL A 428 -22.13 -1.35 14.41
C VAL A 428 -22.32 -2.83 14.14
N GLU A 429 -23.38 -3.18 13.44
CA GLU A 429 -23.62 -4.57 13.06
C GLU A 429 -22.50 -5.06 12.13
N PRO A 430 -21.84 -6.21 12.42
CA PRO A 430 -20.72 -6.68 11.60
C PRO A 430 -21.06 -6.89 10.13
N LYS A 431 -22.31 -7.24 9.81
CA LYS A 431 -22.79 -7.44 8.43
C LYS A 431 -22.81 -6.15 7.59
N THR A 432 -22.75 -4.98 8.23
CA THR A 432 -22.73 -3.68 7.53
C THR A 432 -21.36 -3.38 6.93
N LEU A 433 -20.29 -3.96 7.50
CA LEU A 433 -18.94 -3.84 6.98
C LEU A 433 -18.78 -4.71 5.74
N ARG A 434 -18.50 -4.09 4.60
CA ARG A 434 -18.16 -4.79 3.35
C ARG A 434 -16.93 -4.16 2.70
N ARG A 435 -16.13 -4.98 2.02
CA ARG A 435 -15.00 -4.49 1.22
C ARG A 435 -15.54 -3.78 -0.01
N LEU A 436 -14.98 -2.61 -0.31
CA LEU A 436 -15.27 -1.84 -1.51
C LEU A 436 -14.76 -2.60 -2.74
N ASP A 437 -15.66 -2.90 -3.67
CA ASP A 437 -15.33 -3.28 -5.04
C ASP A 437 -15.56 -2.06 -5.94
N PRO A 438 -14.51 -1.42 -6.52
CA PRO A 438 -14.70 -0.23 -7.35
C PRO A 438 -15.60 -0.44 -8.57
N VAL A 439 -15.76 -1.69 -9.04
CA VAL A 439 -16.61 -2.03 -10.17
C VAL A 439 -18.05 -2.25 -9.71
N ALA A 440 -18.28 -3.06 -8.67
CA ALA A 440 -19.65 -3.37 -8.22
C ALA A 440 -20.26 -2.25 -7.36
N ASP A 441 -19.46 -1.59 -6.52
CA ASP A 441 -19.91 -0.61 -5.52
C ASP A 441 -19.64 0.84 -5.95
N GLY A 442 -19.13 1.04 -7.16
CA GLY A 442 -18.69 2.35 -7.65
C GLY A 442 -19.79 3.41 -7.62
N GLU A 443 -20.98 3.07 -8.10
CA GLU A 443 -22.12 4.00 -8.10
C GLU A 443 -22.62 4.31 -6.68
N GLU A 444 -22.49 3.38 -5.75
CA GLU A 444 -22.85 3.63 -4.34
C GLU A 444 -21.89 4.62 -3.69
N LEU A 445 -20.59 4.48 -3.95
CA LEU A 445 -19.60 5.43 -3.45
C LEU A 445 -19.79 6.82 -4.09
N LEU A 446 -20.07 6.86 -5.39
CA LEU A 446 -20.36 8.13 -6.09
C LEU A 446 -21.66 8.78 -5.62
N ALA A 447 -22.64 8.01 -5.11
CA ALA A 447 -23.81 8.59 -4.47
C ALA A 447 -23.47 9.27 -3.13
N LEU A 448 -22.48 8.76 -2.39
CA LEU A 448 -21.97 9.38 -1.17
C LEU A 448 -21.09 10.61 -1.47
N PHE A 449 -20.26 10.51 -2.51
CA PHE A 449 -19.31 11.56 -2.92
C PHE A 449 -19.45 11.86 -4.42
N PRO A 450 -20.48 12.64 -4.84
CA PRO A 450 -20.71 12.91 -6.26
C PRO A 450 -19.54 13.61 -6.97
N ALA A 451 -18.77 14.38 -6.22
CA ALA A 451 -17.59 15.10 -6.70
C ALA A 451 -16.29 14.46 -6.21
N ILE A 452 -16.23 13.13 -6.08
CA ILE A 452 -15.12 12.40 -5.43
C ILE A 452 -13.70 12.82 -5.88
N ARG A 453 -13.50 13.18 -7.15
CA ARG A 453 -12.22 13.66 -7.69
C ARG A 453 -11.75 15.01 -7.13
N HIS A 454 -12.66 15.80 -6.59
CA HIS A 454 -12.39 17.09 -5.98
C HIS A 454 -12.29 17.01 -4.46
N GLU A 455 -12.54 15.83 -3.88
CA GLU A 455 -12.41 15.60 -2.45
C GLU A 455 -10.92 15.56 -2.05
N PRO A 456 -10.54 16.12 -0.88
CA PRO A 456 -9.16 16.14 -0.39
C PRO A 456 -8.50 14.75 -0.29
N PHE A 457 -9.30 13.71 -0.09
CA PHE A 457 -8.82 12.34 0.08
C PHE A 457 -8.54 11.60 -1.23
N TRP A 458 -8.91 12.16 -2.39
CA TRP A 458 -8.89 11.44 -3.68
C TRP A 458 -7.51 10.86 -4.01
N GLU A 459 -6.45 11.65 -3.87
CA GLU A 459 -5.08 11.22 -4.18
C GLU A 459 -4.61 10.08 -3.25
N ALA A 460 -4.95 10.16 -1.96
CA ALA A 460 -4.63 9.11 -0.99
C ALA A 460 -5.40 7.81 -1.28
N PHE A 461 -6.68 7.94 -1.67
CA PHE A 461 -7.52 6.83 -2.10
C PHE A 461 -6.98 6.18 -3.39
N LEU A 462 -6.66 6.98 -4.40
CA LEU A 462 -6.10 6.52 -5.67
C LEU A 462 -4.78 5.77 -5.48
N ALA A 463 -3.89 6.32 -4.64
CA ALA A 463 -2.63 5.67 -4.31
C ALA A 463 -2.83 4.34 -3.59
N ALA A 464 -3.82 4.24 -2.70
CA ALA A 464 -4.17 2.99 -2.03
C ALA A 464 -4.73 1.95 -3.01
N GLN A 465 -5.64 2.35 -3.90
CA GLN A 465 -6.17 1.49 -4.97
C GLN A 465 -5.04 0.98 -5.88
N GLY A 466 -4.12 1.85 -6.31
CA GLY A 466 -2.96 1.43 -7.11
C GLY A 466 -2.03 0.45 -6.40
N ARG A 467 -1.87 0.55 -5.07
CA ARG A 467 -1.14 -0.46 -4.27
C ARG A 467 -1.92 -1.77 -4.18
N GLU A 468 -3.23 -1.71 -3.96
CA GLU A 468 -4.10 -2.87 -3.86
C GLU A 468 -4.11 -3.67 -5.17
N LEU A 469 -4.30 -3.01 -6.31
CA LEU A 469 -4.31 -3.63 -7.63
C LEU A 469 -2.97 -4.32 -7.95
N ARG A 470 -1.84 -3.69 -7.62
CA ARG A 470 -0.51 -4.32 -7.76
C ARG A 470 -0.34 -5.54 -6.85
N ARG A 471 -0.89 -5.54 -5.64
CA ARG A 471 -0.88 -6.70 -4.73
C ARG A 471 -1.87 -7.80 -5.14
N ALA A 472 -2.94 -7.43 -5.84
CA ALA A 472 -3.93 -8.36 -6.37
C ALA A 472 -3.41 -9.16 -7.57
N ARG A 473 -2.41 -8.63 -8.28
CA ARG A 473 -1.71 -9.32 -9.36
C ARG A 473 -1.12 -10.64 -8.87
N ARG A 474 -1.65 -11.76 -9.36
CA ARG A 474 -1.27 -13.12 -8.96
C ARG A 474 -1.17 -14.02 -10.18
N ALA A 475 -0.34 -15.06 -10.08
CA ALA A 475 -0.25 -16.08 -11.11
C ALA A 475 -1.60 -16.82 -11.24
N PRO A 476 -2.11 -17.05 -12.47
CA PRO A 476 -3.31 -17.87 -12.68
C PRO A 476 -3.14 -19.29 -12.16
N ALA A 477 -4.23 -19.89 -11.68
CA ALA A 477 -4.25 -21.30 -11.35
C ALA A 477 -4.14 -22.13 -12.63
N VAL A 478 -3.12 -22.99 -12.70
CA VAL A 478 -2.88 -23.85 -13.86
C VAL A 478 -3.70 -25.12 -13.73
N LEU A 479 -4.68 -25.32 -14.61
CA LEU A 479 -5.43 -26.57 -14.69
C LEU A 479 -4.79 -27.51 -15.72
N ARG A 480 -4.33 -26.94 -16.83
CA ARG A 480 -3.51 -27.62 -17.85
C ARG A 480 -2.59 -26.61 -18.54
N ALA A 481 -1.35 -27.02 -18.81
CA ALA A 481 -0.40 -26.23 -19.57
C ALA A 481 0.32 -27.10 -20.61
N GLU A 482 0.29 -26.64 -21.85
CA GLU A 482 0.98 -27.23 -23.00
C GLU A 482 1.81 -26.12 -23.65
N PRO A 483 3.13 -26.03 -23.36
CA PRO A 483 3.99 -25.00 -23.94
C PRO A 483 4.04 -25.06 -25.47
N CYS A 484 4.10 -23.90 -26.11
CA CYS A 484 4.09 -23.80 -27.56
C CYS A 484 4.78 -22.52 -28.03
N ARG A 485 5.34 -22.54 -29.26
CA ARG A 485 6.08 -21.42 -29.81
C ARG A 485 5.20 -20.20 -30.16
N THR A 486 3.98 -20.44 -30.63
CA THR A 486 3.00 -19.39 -30.97
C THR A 486 1.68 -19.69 -30.27
N LEU A 487 1.06 -18.66 -29.69
CA LEU A 487 -0.05 -18.84 -28.75
C LEU A 487 -1.21 -17.88 -29.00
N VAL A 488 -2.44 -18.38 -29.01
CA VAL A 488 -3.62 -17.54 -28.82
C VAL A 488 -4.06 -17.64 -27.36
N VAL A 489 -4.10 -16.53 -26.63
CA VAL A 489 -4.63 -16.45 -25.27
C VAL A 489 -6.04 -15.88 -25.35
N LEU A 490 -7.04 -16.69 -25.02
CA LEU A 490 -8.45 -16.29 -25.05
C LEU A 490 -9.04 -16.29 -23.65
N ARG A 491 -9.59 -15.15 -23.25
CA ARG A 491 -10.33 -14.99 -22.00
C ARG A 491 -11.80 -15.33 -22.21
N LEU A 492 -12.30 -16.34 -21.49
CA LEU A 492 -13.70 -16.74 -21.58
C LEU A 492 -14.64 -15.67 -21.03
N PRO A 493 -15.83 -15.49 -21.66
CA PRO A 493 -16.94 -14.71 -21.10
C PRO A 493 -17.46 -15.33 -19.79
N GLY A 494 -18.13 -14.54 -18.96
CA GLY A 494 -18.74 -15.05 -17.72
C GLY A 494 -20.11 -15.68 -17.93
N GLU A 495 -20.81 -15.29 -18.99
CA GLU A 495 -22.09 -15.90 -19.33
C GLU A 495 -21.91 -17.27 -19.97
N THR A 496 -22.57 -18.30 -19.42
CA THR A 496 -22.47 -19.68 -19.90
C THR A 496 -22.86 -19.84 -21.37
N GLY A 497 -23.87 -19.08 -21.84
CA GLY A 497 -24.29 -19.10 -23.24
C GLY A 497 -23.19 -18.60 -24.18
N ASN A 498 -22.57 -17.46 -23.85
CA ASN A 498 -21.47 -16.89 -24.62
C ASN A 498 -20.23 -17.79 -24.57
N LEU A 499 -19.97 -18.44 -23.42
CA LEU A 499 -18.87 -19.38 -23.26
C LEU A 499 -19.00 -20.56 -24.24
N ASN A 500 -20.19 -21.14 -24.36
CA ASN A 500 -20.44 -22.23 -25.30
C ASN A 500 -20.25 -21.78 -26.75
N LEU A 501 -20.74 -20.59 -27.10
CA LEU A 501 -20.54 -20.00 -28.42
C LEU A 501 -19.06 -19.76 -28.76
N VAL A 502 -18.24 -19.40 -27.76
CA VAL A 502 -16.78 -19.26 -27.92
C VAL A 502 -16.16 -20.62 -28.24
N PHE A 503 -16.46 -21.68 -27.48
CA PHE A 503 -15.93 -23.02 -27.75
C PHE A 503 -16.36 -23.57 -29.12
N ASP A 504 -17.60 -23.33 -29.55
CA ASP A 504 -18.08 -23.71 -30.88
C ASP A 504 -17.33 -22.98 -32.01
N ARG A 505 -16.92 -21.73 -31.77
CA ARG A 505 -16.08 -20.98 -32.73
C ARG A 505 -14.64 -21.48 -32.71
N LEU A 506 -14.09 -21.77 -31.54
CA LEU A 506 -12.74 -22.34 -31.41
C LEU A 506 -12.64 -23.67 -32.16
N ALA A 507 -13.60 -24.58 -31.96
CA ALA A 507 -13.63 -25.87 -32.66
C ALA A 507 -13.64 -25.73 -34.19
N ARG A 508 -14.25 -24.67 -34.72
CA ARG A 508 -14.33 -24.40 -36.17
C ARG A 508 -13.05 -23.80 -36.76
N HIS A 509 -12.41 -22.87 -36.04
CA HIS A 509 -11.31 -22.07 -36.60
C HIS A 509 -9.92 -22.49 -36.13
N LEU A 510 -9.81 -23.28 -35.05
CA LEU A 510 -8.53 -23.81 -34.59
C LEU A 510 -7.75 -24.59 -35.67
N PRO A 511 -8.40 -25.37 -36.57
CA PRO A 511 -7.70 -26.01 -37.68
C PRO A 511 -7.11 -25.05 -38.73
N GLU A 512 -7.51 -23.78 -38.74
CA GLU A 512 -6.98 -22.76 -39.69
C GLU A 512 -5.61 -22.22 -39.26
N LEU A 513 -5.19 -22.46 -38.01
CA LEU A 513 -3.89 -22.03 -37.51
C LEU A 513 -2.78 -22.98 -37.96
N ALA A 514 -1.54 -22.46 -38.00
CA ALA A 514 -0.38 -23.26 -38.33
C ALA A 514 -0.22 -24.44 -37.35
N PRO A 515 0.24 -25.61 -37.83
CA PRO A 515 0.51 -26.75 -36.96
C PRO A 515 1.46 -26.38 -35.82
N GLY A 516 1.08 -26.73 -34.59
CA GLY A 516 1.84 -26.42 -33.37
C GLY A 516 1.53 -25.06 -32.73
N THR A 517 0.67 -24.23 -33.33
CA THR A 517 0.10 -23.06 -32.64
C THR A 517 -0.82 -23.52 -31.51
N GLY A 518 -0.53 -23.07 -30.30
CA GLY A 518 -1.33 -23.40 -29.13
C GLY A 518 -2.48 -22.43 -28.88
N LEU A 519 -3.44 -22.88 -28.08
CA LEU A 519 -4.53 -22.07 -27.55
C LEU A 519 -4.54 -22.19 -26.02
N CYS A 520 -4.45 -21.05 -25.33
CA CYS A 520 -4.63 -20.95 -23.90
C CYS A 520 -5.99 -20.31 -23.61
N VAL A 521 -6.88 -21.08 -22.99
CA VAL A 521 -8.17 -20.60 -22.51
C VAL A 521 -8.01 -20.15 -21.06
N VAL A 522 -8.50 -18.96 -20.73
CA VAL A 522 -8.48 -18.42 -19.36
C VAL A 522 -9.92 -18.29 -18.85
N ALA A 523 -10.24 -19.02 -17.80
CA ALA A 523 -11.58 -19.12 -17.22
C ALA A 523 -11.68 -18.41 -15.86
N ASP A 524 -12.91 -18.07 -15.46
CA ASP A 524 -13.21 -17.67 -14.09
C ASP A 524 -13.12 -18.88 -13.15
N GLN A 525 -12.61 -18.68 -11.92
CA GLN A 525 -12.70 -19.69 -10.88
C GLN A 525 -14.13 -19.88 -10.32
N GLY A 526 -15.03 -18.95 -10.62
CA GLY A 526 -16.41 -18.93 -10.12
C GLY A 526 -17.42 -19.63 -11.03
N ARG A 527 -18.55 -18.94 -11.29
CA ARG A 527 -19.66 -19.45 -12.09
C ARG A 527 -19.19 -19.71 -13.52
N GLY A 528 -19.45 -20.91 -14.05
CA GLY A 528 -19.02 -21.32 -15.39
C GLY A 528 -17.74 -22.17 -15.43
N ARG A 529 -17.00 -22.32 -14.31
CA ARG A 529 -15.80 -23.17 -14.25
C ARG A 529 -16.05 -24.61 -14.71
N ALA A 530 -17.13 -25.22 -14.25
CA ALA A 530 -17.46 -26.61 -14.61
C ALA A 530 -17.75 -26.75 -16.12
N GLU A 531 -18.53 -25.83 -16.69
CA GLU A 531 -18.81 -25.82 -18.13
C GLU A 531 -17.52 -25.58 -18.93
N ALA A 532 -16.68 -24.62 -18.51
CA ALA A 532 -15.39 -24.34 -19.15
C ALA A 532 -14.50 -25.59 -19.20
N LEU A 533 -14.42 -26.33 -18.09
CA LEU A 533 -13.66 -27.58 -18.01
C LEU A 533 -14.21 -28.64 -18.95
N MET A 534 -15.53 -28.86 -18.93
CA MET A 534 -16.19 -29.84 -19.79
C MET A 534 -15.95 -29.53 -21.27
N ARG A 535 -16.22 -28.30 -21.71
CA ARG A 535 -16.03 -27.86 -23.10
C ARG A 535 -14.57 -27.88 -23.54
N PHE A 536 -13.65 -27.57 -22.63
CA PHE A 536 -12.22 -27.68 -22.89
C PHE A 536 -11.80 -29.13 -23.17
N GLU A 537 -12.28 -30.09 -22.38
CA GLU A 537 -12.00 -31.51 -22.61
C GLU A 537 -12.64 -32.04 -23.91
N GLU A 538 -13.85 -31.59 -24.24
CA GLU A 538 -14.50 -31.89 -25.52
C GLU A 538 -13.68 -31.36 -26.71
N LEU A 539 -13.20 -30.12 -26.63
CA LEU A 539 -12.35 -29.53 -27.67
C LEU A 539 -11.03 -30.30 -27.80
N ARG A 540 -10.39 -30.63 -26.67
CA ARG A 540 -9.12 -31.37 -26.61
C ARG A 540 -9.23 -32.75 -27.25
N ALA A 541 -10.34 -33.46 -27.05
CA ALA A 541 -10.56 -34.76 -27.65
C ALA A 541 -10.66 -34.71 -29.20
N ARG A 542 -10.90 -33.53 -29.77
CA ARG A 542 -11.19 -33.32 -31.19
C ARG A 542 -10.08 -32.63 -31.97
N THR A 543 -9.01 -32.17 -31.30
CA THR A 543 -7.94 -31.40 -31.93
C THR A 543 -6.56 -31.87 -31.49
N PRO A 544 -5.58 -31.94 -32.40
CA PRO A 544 -4.18 -32.19 -32.04
C PRO A 544 -3.44 -30.93 -31.59
N ALA A 545 -4.06 -29.75 -31.62
CA ALA A 545 -3.41 -28.50 -31.24
C ALA A 545 -3.04 -28.48 -29.74
N PRO A 546 -1.91 -27.86 -29.34
CA PRO A 546 -1.56 -27.67 -27.92
C PRO A 546 -2.63 -26.83 -27.21
N LEU A 547 -3.31 -27.39 -26.21
CA LEU A 547 -4.36 -26.70 -25.47
C LEU A 547 -3.98 -26.51 -24.00
N SER A 548 -4.07 -25.26 -23.52
CA SER A 548 -3.87 -24.90 -22.12
C SER A 548 -5.15 -24.33 -21.51
N LEU A 549 -5.36 -24.57 -20.22
CA LEU A 549 -6.48 -24.03 -19.45
C LEU A 549 -5.97 -23.47 -18.12
N LEU A 550 -6.21 -22.18 -17.92
CA LEU A 550 -5.84 -21.43 -16.73
C LEU A 550 -7.09 -20.83 -16.08
N ALA A 551 -7.05 -20.57 -14.77
CA ALA A 551 -8.17 -19.97 -14.05
C ALA A 551 -7.75 -18.78 -13.18
N VAL A 552 -8.48 -17.67 -13.30
CA VAL A 552 -8.26 -16.42 -12.56
C VAL A 552 -9.35 -16.21 -11.50
N PRO A 553 -9.03 -15.53 -10.37
CA PRO A 553 -9.97 -15.40 -9.25
C PRO A 553 -11.07 -14.36 -9.50
N HIS A 554 -10.93 -13.49 -10.52
CA HIS A 554 -11.81 -12.36 -10.76
C HIS A 554 -12.39 -12.39 -12.18
N GLY A 555 -13.54 -11.71 -12.34
CA GLY A 555 -14.30 -11.64 -13.59
C GLY A 555 -13.78 -10.62 -14.60
N HIS A 556 -12.60 -10.05 -14.43
CA HIS A 556 -12.10 -8.99 -15.30
C HIS A 556 -11.23 -9.56 -16.44
N ASP A 557 -10.71 -8.67 -17.29
CA ASP A 557 -9.71 -9.06 -18.28
C ASP A 557 -8.40 -9.50 -17.60
N VAL A 558 -7.50 -10.13 -18.37
CA VAL A 558 -6.33 -10.85 -17.85
C VAL A 558 -5.01 -10.21 -18.26
N LEU A 559 -5.02 -8.93 -18.65
CA LEU A 559 -3.80 -8.22 -19.06
C LEU A 559 -2.72 -8.21 -17.96
N SER A 560 -3.11 -8.04 -16.70
CA SER A 560 -2.20 -8.08 -15.55
C SER A 560 -1.60 -9.46 -15.29
N GLU A 561 -2.34 -10.51 -15.66
CA GLU A 561 -1.98 -11.91 -15.50
C GLU A 561 -1.21 -12.45 -16.70
N LEU A 562 -1.34 -11.80 -17.86
CA LEU A 562 -0.77 -12.23 -19.12
C LEU A 562 0.76 -12.48 -19.04
N PRO A 563 1.57 -11.68 -18.31
CA PRO A 563 2.97 -11.98 -18.12
C PRO A 563 3.24 -13.36 -17.51
N PHE A 564 2.42 -13.82 -16.56
CA PHE A 564 2.56 -15.15 -15.97
C PHE A 564 2.13 -16.25 -16.95
N VAL A 565 1.10 -15.99 -17.77
CA VAL A 565 0.66 -16.91 -18.82
C VAL A 565 1.76 -17.12 -19.84
N LEU A 566 2.38 -16.02 -20.31
CA LEU A 566 3.43 -16.05 -21.31
C LEU A 566 4.72 -16.65 -20.77
N ASP A 567 5.15 -16.29 -19.56
CA ASP A 567 6.31 -16.90 -18.92
C ASP A 567 6.13 -18.42 -18.75
N ARG A 568 4.92 -18.86 -18.37
CA ARG A 568 4.62 -20.28 -18.17
C ARG A 568 4.57 -21.08 -19.46
N LEU A 569 3.97 -20.54 -20.52
CA LEU A 569 3.75 -21.26 -21.79
C LEU A 569 4.89 -21.06 -22.80
N GLY A 570 5.75 -20.07 -22.56
CA GLY A 570 6.95 -19.79 -23.34
C GLY A 570 6.74 -19.47 -24.83
N PRO A 571 5.67 -18.79 -25.28
CA PRO A 571 5.56 -18.44 -26.69
C PRO A 571 6.54 -17.33 -27.07
N GLU A 572 7.02 -17.36 -28.31
CA GLU A 572 7.78 -16.25 -28.91
C GLU A 572 6.85 -15.08 -29.27
N ARG A 573 5.63 -15.41 -29.73
CA ARG A 573 4.57 -14.46 -30.08
C ARG A 573 3.21 -14.98 -29.64
N PHE A 574 2.33 -14.04 -29.32
CA PHE A 574 0.98 -14.35 -28.92
C PHE A 574 -0.05 -13.39 -29.52
N VAL A 575 -1.30 -13.84 -29.55
CA VAL A 575 -2.49 -13.02 -29.76
C VAL A 575 -3.34 -13.11 -28.51
N HIS A 576 -3.65 -11.97 -27.91
CA HIS A 576 -4.57 -11.86 -26.79
C HIS A 576 -5.97 -11.51 -27.31
N VAL A 577 -6.96 -12.26 -26.85
CA VAL A 577 -8.39 -12.04 -27.06
C VAL A 577 -9.02 -11.93 -25.67
N GLY A 578 -9.39 -10.70 -25.31
CA GLY A 578 -9.90 -10.32 -24.01
C GLY A 578 -11.32 -10.83 -23.72
N ARG A 579 -11.81 -10.53 -22.52
CA ARG A 579 -13.11 -11.04 -22.06
C ARG A 579 -14.23 -10.55 -22.96
N GLY A 580 -15.12 -11.46 -23.35
CA GLY A 580 -16.30 -11.11 -24.15
C GLY A 580 -15.97 -10.67 -25.58
N VAL A 581 -14.75 -10.93 -26.06
CA VAL A 581 -14.34 -10.74 -27.45
C VAL A 581 -14.26 -12.09 -28.15
N VAL A 582 -14.71 -12.13 -29.40
CA VAL A 582 -14.52 -13.28 -30.28
C VAL A 582 -13.94 -12.85 -31.62
N LEU A 583 -12.97 -13.62 -32.12
CA LEU A 583 -12.45 -13.42 -33.47
C LEU A 583 -13.50 -13.87 -34.51
N VAL A 584 -13.63 -13.09 -35.59
CA VAL A 584 -14.32 -13.52 -36.81
C VAL A 584 -13.34 -14.20 -37.77
N ALA A 585 -13.81 -14.76 -38.88
CA ALA A 585 -12.95 -15.41 -39.87
C ALA A 585 -11.82 -14.49 -40.39
N ALA A 586 -12.07 -13.18 -40.53
CA ALA A 586 -11.01 -12.21 -40.85
C ALA A 586 -9.99 -12.07 -39.70
N GLY A 587 -10.47 -12.09 -38.45
CA GLY A 587 -9.64 -12.06 -37.25
C GLY A 587 -8.74 -13.28 -37.07
N TRP A 588 -9.24 -14.48 -37.35
CA TRP A 588 -8.43 -15.71 -37.30
C TRP A 588 -7.28 -15.69 -38.32
N ARG A 589 -7.54 -15.22 -39.55
CA ARG A 589 -6.50 -15.02 -40.56
C ARG A 589 -5.48 -13.97 -40.15
N ALA A 590 -5.95 -12.86 -39.58
CA ALA A 590 -5.06 -11.81 -39.07
C ALA A 590 -4.25 -12.28 -37.85
N ALA A 591 -4.83 -13.14 -36.99
CA ALA A 591 -4.15 -13.74 -35.85
C ALA A 591 -3.03 -14.67 -36.33
N ALA A 592 -3.28 -15.53 -37.29
CA ALA A 592 -2.25 -16.36 -37.93
C ALA A 592 -1.11 -15.48 -38.50
N ALA A 593 -1.45 -14.43 -39.25
CA ALA A 593 -0.45 -13.50 -39.80
C ALA A 593 0.35 -12.75 -38.71
N SER A 594 -0.28 -12.42 -37.56
CA SER A 594 0.40 -11.78 -36.43
C SER A 594 1.35 -12.75 -35.72
N LEU A 595 0.99 -14.02 -35.60
CA LEU A 595 1.83 -15.05 -34.97
C LEU A 595 3.07 -15.39 -35.80
N GLU A 596 2.98 -15.32 -37.13
CA GLU A 596 4.10 -15.57 -38.05
C GLU A 596 5.04 -14.35 -38.22
N ARG A 597 4.60 -13.18 -37.79
CA ARG A 597 5.32 -11.92 -37.99
C ARG A 597 6.68 -11.93 -37.27
N ARG A 598 7.74 -11.48 -37.96
CA ARG A 598 9.05 -11.25 -37.33
C ARG A 598 9.12 -9.86 -36.68
N GLY A 599 9.89 -9.74 -35.60
CA GLY A 599 10.15 -8.48 -34.89
C GLY A 599 9.19 -8.20 -33.72
N HIS A 600 9.21 -6.97 -33.22
CA HIS A 600 8.52 -6.56 -31.98
C HIS A 600 7.30 -5.65 -32.22
N GLY A 601 6.82 -5.53 -33.45
CA GLY A 601 5.66 -4.70 -33.76
C GLY A 601 4.36 -5.25 -33.18
N LEU A 602 3.50 -4.34 -32.74
CA LEU A 602 2.15 -4.62 -32.25
C LEU A 602 1.17 -4.74 -33.44
N ASP A 603 0.29 -5.73 -33.38
CA ASP A 603 -0.84 -5.88 -34.29
C ASP A 603 -2.13 -5.60 -33.50
N ARG A 604 -2.88 -4.58 -33.90
CA ARG A 604 -4.14 -4.20 -33.25
C ARG A 604 -5.30 -4.70 -34.09
N PHE A 605 -6.24 -5.41 -33.46
CA PHE A 605 -7.41 -5.96 -34.14
C PHE A 605 -8.63 -5.09 -33.82
N GLU A 606 -9.31 -4.62 -34.86
CA GLU A 606 -10.51 -3.82 -34.70
C GLU A 606 -11.66 -4.68 -34.15
N ILE A 607 -12.22 -4.23 -33.03
CA ILE A 607 -13.38 -4.82 -32.37
C ILE A 607 -14.61 -4.03 -32.80
N LEU A 608 -15.60 -4.76 -33.32
CA LEU A 608 -16.92 -4.22 -33.59
C LEU A 608 -17.87 -4.56 -32.44
N ASP A 609 -18.82 -3.65 -32.19
CA ASP A 609 -19.94 -3.90 -31.30
C ASP A 609 -20.97 -4.87 -31.91
N ASP A 610 -22.02 -5.14 -31.15
CA ASP A 610 -23.15 -5.99 -31.54
C ASP A 610 -23.92 -5.46 -32.76
N ALA A 611 -23.86 -4.15 -33.01
CA ALA A 611 -24.40 -3.49 -34.19
C ALA A 611 -23.44 -3.46 -35.40
N GLY A 612 -22.26 -4.07 -35.28
CA GLY A 612 -21.24 -4.13 -36.33
C GLY A 612 -20.48 -2.81 -36.55
N ARG A 613 -20.49 -1.90 -35.58
CA ARG A 613 -19.78 -0.61 -35.62
C ARG A 613 -18.52 -0.67 -34.76
N PRO A 614 -17.48 0.15 -35.01
CA PRO A 614 -16.28 0.16 -34.16
C PRO A 614 -16.61 0.40 -32.69
N ASP A 615 -16.06 -0.43 -31.78
CA ASP A 615 -16.34 -0.35 -30.34
C ASP A 615 -15.87 0.99 -29.75
N ARG A 616 -16.81 1.85 -29.38
CA ARG A 616 -16.51 3.21 -28.88
C ARG A 616 -16.25 3.26 -27.38
N VAL A 617 -16.66 2.23 -26.64
CA VAL A 617 -16.60 2.23 -25.17
C VAL A 617 -15.22 1.82 -24.70
N ASP A 618 -14.80 0.62 -25.11
CA ASP A 618 -13.50 0.05 -24.72
C ASP A 618 -12.40 0.37 -25.76
N GLY A 619 -12.78 1.00 -26.87
CA GLY A 619 -11.91 1.39 -27.97
C GLY A 619 -11.78 0.29 -29.02
N ALA A 620 -12.01 0.66 -30.28
CA ALA A 620 -12.03 -0.28 -31.40
C ALA A 620 -10.68 -0.98 -31.61
N TYR A 621 -9.56 -0.31 -31.32
CA TYR A 621 -8.20 -0.87 -31.41
C TYR A 621 -7.52 -0.95 -30.03
N GLY A 622 -8.31 -1.19 -28.99
CA GLY A 622 -7.87 -1.25 -27.59
C GLY A 622 -7.09 -2.51 -27.23
N ALA A 623 -6.78 -2.67 -25.94
CA ALA A 623 -6.03 -3.82 -25.44
C ALA A 623 -6.84 -5.12 -25.35
N ALA A 624 -8.13 -5.07 -25.71
CA ALA A 624 -9.02 -6.23 -25.64
C ALA A 624 -8.77 -7.22 -26.78
N CYS A 625 -8.05 -6.82 -27.84
CA CYS A 625 -7.65 -7.73 -28.90
C CYS A 625 -6.38 -7.24 -29.62
N PHE A 626 -5.24 -7.85 -29.35
CA PHE A 626 -3.96 -7.47 -29.96
C PHE A 626 -3.01 -8.67 -30.09
N GLY A 627 -2.00 -8.54 -30.93
CA GLY A 627 -0.96 -9.53 -31.16
C GLY A 627 0.42 -8.90 -31.02
N TRP A 628 1.33 -9.57 -30.33
CA TRP A 628 2.63 -9.02 -30.00
C TRP A 628 3.70 -10.10 -29.79
N SER A 629 4.96 -9.68 -29.69
CA SER A 629 6.05 -10.56 -29.26
C SER A 629 6.11 -10.60 -27.74
N THR A 630 6.33 -11.79 -27.18
CA THR A 630 6.43 -11.98 -25.74
C THR A 630 7.47 -11.08 -25.08
N PRO A 631 8.73 -10.96 -25.58
CA PRO A 631 9.73 -10.09 -24.95
C PRO A 631 9.27 -8.63 -24.85
N ALA A 632 8.78 -8.05 -25.94
CA ALA A 632 8.33 -6.65 -25.97
C ALA A 632 7.12 -6.40 -25.06
N PHE A 633 6.20 -7.36 -24.97
CA PHE A 633 5.08 -7.24 -24.03
C PHE A 633 5.54 -7.37 -22.58
N LEU A 634 6.45 -8.28 -22.25
CA LEU A 634 6.98 -8.44 -20.88
C LEU A 634 7.74 -7.18 -20.43
N ASP A 635 8.57 -6.60 -21.31
CA ASP A 635 9.25 -5.33 -21.07
C ASP A 635 8.25 -4.20 -20.79
N HIS A 636 7.18 -4.13 -21.58
CA HIS A 636 6.10 -3.16 -21.38
C HIS A 636 5.33 -3.40 -20.06
N ALA A 637 4.97 -4.65 -19.79
CA ALA A 637 4.14 -5.05 -18.66
C ALA A 637 4.84 -4.90 -17.30
N ALA A 638 6.17 -4.82 -17.28
CA ALA A 638 6.93 -4.50 -16.06
C ALA A 638 6.60 -3.11 -15.50
N GLY A 639 6.24 -2.16 -16.36
CA GLY A 639 5.88 -0.78 -16.00
C GLY A 639 4.43 -0.39 -16.30
N ALA A 640 3.58 -1.32 -16.75
CA ALA A 640 2.18 -1.04 -17.05
C ALA A 640 1.34 -0.95 -15.75
N PRO A 641 0.42 0.02 -15.65
CA PRO A 641 -0.50 0.07 -14.52
C PRO A 641 -1.46 -1.12 -14.54
N VAL A 642 -1.82 -1.60 -13.35
CA VAL A 642 -2.90 -2.58 -13.20
C VAL A 642 -4.19 -1.80 -13.06
N LEU A 643 -5.21 -2.17 -13.85
CA LEU A 643 -6.49 -1.48 -13.92
C LEU A 643 -7.57 -2.28 -13.17
N THR A 644 -8.56 -1.58 -12.63
CA THR A 644 -9.66 -2.16 -11.84
C THR A 644 -10.47 -3.18 -12.63
N ARG A 645 -10.81 -2.87 -13.90
CA ARG A 645 -11.54 -3.80 -14.80
C ARG A 645 -10.62 -4.63 -15.67
N GLY A 646 -9.30 -4.51 -15.49
CA GLY A 646 -8.30 -5.09 -16.38
C GLY A 646 -8.20 -4.43 -17.76
N LEU A 647 -9.13 -3.54 -18.13
CA LEU A 647 -9.16 -2.86 -19.43
C LEU A 647 -9.75 -1.44 -19.35
N LEU A 648 -9.05 -0.47 -19.93
CA LEU A 648 -9.58 0.87 -20.25
C LEU A 648 -8.88 1.43 -21.50
N GLY A 649 -9.61 1.66 -22.58
CA GLY A 649 -9.06 2.16 -23.84
C GLY A 649 -7.95 1.26 -24.41
N ASP A 650 -6.80 1.84 -24.74
CA ASP A 650 -5.62 1.07 -25.16
C ASP A 650 -4.85 0.44 -23.99
N SER A 651 -5.29 0.64 -22.75
CA SER A 651 -4.65 0.16 -21.52
C SER A 651 -3.15 0.52 -21.43
N GLY A 652 -2.77 1.66 -22.03
CA GLY A 652 -1.39 2.12 -22.07
C GLY A 652 -0.50 1.40 -23.09
N LEU A 653 -1.06 0.57 -23.99
CA LEU A 653 -0.29 -0.06 -25.07
C LEU A 653 0.39 1.00 -25.94
N PRO A 654 1.70 0.88 -26.24
CA PRO A 654 2.44 1.89 -26.97
C PRO A 654 1.91 2.05 -28.40
N VAL A 655 2.10 3.24 -28.96
CA VAL A 655 1.86 3.52 -30.38
C VAL A 655 3.22 3.66 -31.05
N SER A 656 3.58 2.70 -31.89
CA SER A 656 4.84 2.70 -32.65
C SER A 656 4.60 2.81 -34.15
N PRO A 657 5.51 3.43 -34.93
CA PRO A 657 5.39 3.52 -36.39
C PRO A 657 5.31 2.17 -37.12
N GLY A 658 5.76 1.09 -36.46
CA GLY A 658 5.69 -0.27 -36.98
C GLY A 658 4.39 -1.02 -36.67
N ASP A 659 3.42 -0.39 -36.00
CA ASP A 659 2.19 -1.07 -35.61
C ASP A 659 1.28 -1.30 -36.81
N ARG A 660 0.61 -2.46 -36.86
CA ARG A 660 -0.39 -2.77 -37.88
C ARG A 660 -1.78 -2.72 -37.29
N ARG A 661 -2.75 -2.30 -38.10
CA ARG A 661 -4.17 -2.29 -37.75
C ARG A 661 -4.91 -3.21 -38.70
N HIS A 662 -5.68 -4.13 -38.14
CA HIS A 662 -6.50 -5.07 -38.88
C HIS A 662 -7.98 -4.74 -38.63
N ALA A 663 -8.70 -4.33 -39.67
CA ALA A 663 -10.09 -3.89 -39.57
C ALA A 663 -11.07 -5.07 -39.42
N ALA A 664 -12.21 -4.83 -38.77
CA ALA A 664 -13.32 -5.77 -38.57
C ALA A 664 -12.90 -7.21 -38.19
N CYS A 665 -11.95 -7.35 -37.25
CA CYS A 665 -11.35 -8.64 -36.92
C CYS A 665 -12.01 -9.35 -35.74
N ALA A 666 -12.68 -8.61 -34.86
CA ALA A 666 -13.32 -9.16 -33.68
C ALA A 666 -14.71 -8.58 -33.45
N LEU A 667 -15.54 -9.34 -32.73
CA LEU A 667 -16.88 -8.92 -32.27
C LEU A 667 -16.92 -8.94 -30.75
N ARG A 668 -17.57 -7.94 -30.18
CA ARG A 668 -17.94 -7.88 -28.76
C ARG A 668 -19.23 -8.68 -28.55
N VAL A 669 -19.18 -9.71 -27.71
CA VAL A 669 -20.33 -10.55 -27.35
C VAL A 669 -20.75 -10.40 -25.88
N GLU A 670 -19.85 -9.92 -25.02
CA GLU A 670 -20.13 -9.62 -23.62
C GLU A 670 -19.33 -8.37 -23.22
N ARG A 671 -19.93 -7.47 -22.43
CA ARG A 671 -19.23 -6.33 -21.84
C ARG A 671 -19.07 -6.53 -20.33
N ALA A 672 -17.96 -6.02 -19.80
CA ALA A 672 -17.80 -5.89 -18.36
C ALA A 672 -18.86 -4.92 -17.79
N ALA A 673 -19.17 -5.06 -16.50
CA ALA A 673 -20.07 -4.14 -15.82
C ALA A 673 -19.55 -2.70 -15.94
N ALA A 674 -20.44 -1.77 -16.30
CA ALA A 674 -20.11 -0.35 -16.33
C ALA A 674 -19.93 0.15 -14.89
N SER A 675 -18.84 0.86 -14.63
CA SER A 675 -18.60 1.55 -13.36
C SER A 675 -17.84 2.83 -13.62
N ARG A 676 -18.48 3.97 -13.33
CA ARG A 676 -17.85 5.28 -13.50
C ARG A 676 -16.69 5.46 -12.54
N LEU A 677 -16.79 4.94 -11.31
CA LEU A 677 -15.69 5.02 -10.35
C LEU A 677 -14.47 4.26 -10.85
N ALA A 678 -14.66 3.04 -11.35
CA ALA A 678 -13.59 2.24 -11.95
C ALA A 678 -12.93 2.98 -13.12
N ASP A 679 -13.74 3.54 -14.03
CA ASP A 679 -13.25 4.37 -15.15
C ASP A 679 -12.44 5.57 -14.64
N MET A 680 -12.90 6.22 -13.58
CA MET A 680 -12.23 7.40 -13.00
C MET A 680 -10.87 7.05 -12.39
N ILE A 681 -10.82 5.98 -11.59
CA ILE A 681 -9.60 5.43 -10.99
C ILE A 681 -8.61 5.05 -12.10
N ASP A 682 -9.05 4.25 -13.06
CA ASP A 682 -8.21 3.74 -14.14
C ASP A 682 -7.65 4.88 -15.01
N ALA A 683 -8.48 5.88 -15.35
CA ALA A 683 -8.04 7.05 -16.10
C ALA A 683 -7.00 7.88 -15.34
N ASP A 684 -7.18 8.10 -14.04
CA ASP A 684 -6.26 8.90 -13.23
C ASP A 684 -4.95 8.14 -12.95
N LEU A 685 -5.00 6.81 -12.77
CA LEU A 685 -3.81 5.95 -12.70
C LEU A 685 -3.01 5.98 -14.01
N LEU A 686 -3.68 6.00 -15.17
CA LEU A 686 -3.01 6.14 -16.47
C LEU A 686 -2.43 7.55 -16.66
N ALA A 687 -3.14 8.60 -16.24
CA ALA A 687 -2.70 9.99 -16.39
C ALA A 687 -1.52 10.36 -15.48
N GLY A 688 -1.45 9.83 -14.26
CA GLY A 688 -0.32 10.03 -13.34
C GLY A 688 1.02 9.64 -13.98
N ARG A 689 1.03 8.57 -14.78
CA ARG A 689 2.23 8.13 -15.53
C ARG A 689 2.65 9.12 -16.63
N ALA A 690 1.70 9.74 -17.33
CA ALA A 690 2.02 10.72 -18.36
C ALA A 690 2.70 11.97 -17.77
N ARG A 691 2.43 12.30 -16.50
CA ARG A 691 3.09 13.37 -15.76
C ARG A 691 4.46 12.97 -15.18
N GLU A 692 4.67 11.69 -14.88
CA GLU A 692 5.98 11.18 -14.44
C GLU A 692 6.95 10.94 -15.62
N ALA A 693 6.42 10.72 -16.82
CA ALA A 693 7.19 10.51 -18.04
C ALA A 693 7.50 11.79 -18.84
N ALA A 694 6.81 12.90 -18.53
CA ALA A 694 7.04 14.23 -19.08
C ALA A 694 7.90 15.06 -18.12
#